data_AF-A0A1Y1XH29-F1
#
_entry.id   AF-A0A1Y1XH29-F1
#
_cell.length_a   1.000
_cell.length_b   1.000
_cell.length_c   1.000
_cell.angle_alpha   90.00
_cell.angle_beta   90.00
_cell.angle_gamma   90.00
#
_symmetry.space_group_name_H-M   'P 1'
#
loop_
_entity.id
_entity.type
_entity.pdbx_description
1 polymer ?
#
loop_
_entity_poly.entity_id
_entity_poly.type
_entity_poly.pdbx_seq_one_letter_code
_entity_poly.pdbx_strand_id
1 'polypeptide(L)'
;MIFILFITVFLRVCFVLGETSFINKGQRAELFEKMDNEISTFNITLPDIEFDLLKLYTSSQYYGLSYSSKVSDTDSNDPFNIKDINYKCLDNMGNDINYCKTVIKDTLKFLKLFNFKKEYPNFNFKKFSFLKISNKGYLNFNEDEILKEFNFELFDYYLNLEHEYSIYDLKLLILQSNRKYNILDFLMKLSEMTTFTNSVMDNVLKRELVFYKFIIKNKDGKFQFNKSDYNEFNEIYLDFNSIDDDITSYNLEEKHFERIYYHLEEIQKNMKRKLELLKKINFKKEYPNFDFSKKLPHLKVNKKGISNINIDNIMKGFKFNLEDYTSLELGYDYNDLNIMVHQNNPKFDILNILTTLANITTFNNSKMDDEFTRRLVYFKFISKNENNTYIYDTNSYQSFKLFYDNKLTVDDSNELRDYLYSDEMFNDFNNEMNNRNVVENNNDELYEMKIKAINTNKDNIDLELRTMLYIIQNINFNEMYPNYNFKKEFPELKINKEGIPKFDLKKVIKGFKFDPNNCNYCIENLCSEKDVLVEIYKSNPKFNILKILKTMADLTTFTNEFHDNSFKEYLYKFKFIILKEDGKYYFDNVSFNKYEKIYFISLYDISVGDKRKMFELLLKEINSNLETLKSYNFTELYPSFNFKEELPELKVSDNGISKINIEEIMQSFKFDGKEYEKKDFNYENKDFELYVYQNNKDFNLLNIYQTLANITTFEYKEDLVPIQQILCPYKFIYLDNMNNYYIDIYEYNQFKYDTLIKPSQFNNISHEITEILNNLKKYNLKELCPTLDFEEILPELNVSNDGYSKINVDEIIKEFKFKEEDYPYLDFDIENEYLYLYVYQSNKNFNLLKILMIISNNINYSDFNTHNEFTKSIAKYKFIRRSYDGYLSVDEYNLKGFLKNYFEIDPEIYKMKNDMGDDFKTKNAKMTVNINGKHFILYNNNNNNNNNNNNNNNNNNNNNNNNNNNNNNNNNNNNNNNNNNNNNNNNNNNNNNNNNNNNNNNNNNNNNNNNNNNNNNNNNNNNNNNNNNNNNNNNNNNNNNNNNNNNNNNNNNNNNNNSFLIIFYFIFKN
;
A
#
# COMPACT_ATOMS: atom_id res chain seq x y z
N MET A 1 66.38 31.92 31.87
CA MET A 1 66.12 32.98 30.87
C MET A 1 66.08 32.46 29.44
N ILE A 2 67.17 31.94 28.85
CA ILE A 2 67.23 31.61 27.40
C ILE A 2 66.05 30.77 26.90
N PHE A 3 65.63 29.72 27.62
CA PHE A 3 64.48 28.90 27.25
C PHE A 3 63.14 29.67 27.21
N ILE A 4 62.94 30.61 28.15
CA ILE A 4 61.76 31.50 28.16
C ILE A 4 61.83 32.49 26.99
N LEU A 5 63.02 33.02 26.67
CA LEU A 5 63.21 33.85 25.48
C LEU A 5 62.85 33.08 24.21
N PHE A 6 63.27 31.81 24.12
CA PHE A 6 62.96 30.94 22.99
C PHE A 6 61.45 30.68 22.85
N ILE A 7 60.75 30.40 23.95
CA ILE A 7 59.29 30.25 23.97
C ILE A 7 58.59 31.56 23.59
N THR A 8 59.01 32.72 24.12
CA THR A 8 58.41 34.02 23.77
C THR A 8 58.65 34.38 22.30
N VAL A 9 59.82 34.06 21.73
CA VAL A 9 60.11 34.23 20.30
C VAL A 9 59.26 33.27 19.47
N PHE A 10 59.20 31.98 19.83
CA PHE A 10 58.40 30.99 19.11
C PHE A 10 56.91 31.35 19.09
N LEU A 11 56.34 31.71 20.24
CA LEU A 11 54.94 32.17 20.33
C LEU A 11 54.68 33.45 19.50
N ARG A 12 55.64 34.38 19.44
CA ARG A 12 55.52 35.56 18.55
C ARG A 12 55.64 35.21 17.07
N VAL A 13 56.47 34.23 16.70
CA VAL A 13 56.54 33.73 15.32
C VAL A 13 55.24 33.01 14.94
N CYS A 14 54.67 32.19 15.82
CA CYS A 14 53.35 31.58 15.61
C CYS A 14 52.24 32.62 15.46
N PHE A 15 52.24 33.70 16.24
CA PHE A 15 51.29 34.81 16.07
C PHE A 15 51.47 35.57 14.74
N VAL A 16 52.72 35.77 14.28
CA VAL A 16 53.00 36.42 12.99
C VAL A 16 52.62 35.53 11.79
N LEU A 17 52.68 34.20 11.95
CA LEU A 17 52.22 33.24 10.94
C LEU A 17 50.70 32.95 11.00
N GLY A 18 50.02 33.36 12.09
CA GLY A 18 48.59 33.13 12.29
C GLY A 18 47.68 34.19 11.64
N GLU A 19 48.17 35.40 11.38
CA GLU A 19 47.42 36.47 10.70
C GLU A 19 48.22 37.15 9.59
N THR A 20 48.47 36.44 8.49
CA THR A 20 48.74 37.08 7.18
C THR A 20 47.58 36.81 6.24
N SER A 21 46.53 37.64 6.30
CA SER A 21 45.47 37.63 5.29
C SER A 21 46.09 37.92 3.91
N PHE A 22 45.97 36.99 2.97
CA PHE A 22 46.58 37.06 1.63
C PHE A 22 46.19 38.32 0.83
N ILE A 23 45.10 38.98 1.23
CA ILE A 23 44.66 40.31 0.76
C ILE A 23 44.42 41.16 2.01
N ASN A 24 45.08 42.32 2.15
CA ASN A 24 44.86 43.19 3.31
C ASN A 24 43.44 43.77 3.31
N LYS A 25 42.87 43.96 4.51
CA LYS A 25 41.51 44.46 4.73
C LYS A 25 41.34 45.90 4.22
N GLY A 26 40.93 46.01 2.95
CA GLY A 26 40.81 47.26 2.19
C GLY A 26 41.13 47.08 0.71
N GLN A 27 42.09 46.22 0.38
CA GLN A 27 42.53 45.96 -1.01
C GLN A 27 41.59 45.04 -1.81
N ARG A 28 40.47 44.59 -1.21
CA ARG A 28 39.55 43.65 -1.86
C ARG A 28 38.84 44.27 -3.07
N ALA A 29 38.45 45.54 -2.98
CA ALA A 29 37.88 46.28 -4.12
C ALA A 29 38.92 46.44 -5.24
N GLU A 30 40.14 46.85 -4.88
CA GLU A 30 41.28 47.03 -5.79
C GLU A 30 41.68 45.74 -6.53
N LEU A 31 41.43 44.56 -5.93
CA LEU A 31 41.65 43.26 -6.56
C LEU A 31 40.53 42.93 -7.57
N PHE A 32 39.27 43.18 -7.23
CA PHE A 32 38.15 42.95 -8.14
C PHE A 32 38.17 43.91 -9.34
N GLU A 33 38.45 45.21 -9.14
CA GLU A 33 38.63 46.18 -10.25
C GLU A 33 39.77 45.76 -11.22
N LYS A 34 40.81 45.09 -10.71
CA LYS A 34 41.92 44.55 -11.53
C LYS A 34 41.60 43.20 -12.18
N MET A 35 40.53 42.52 -11.75
CA MET A 35 40.06 41.24 -12.30
C MET A 35 38.87 41.39 -13.27
N ASP A 36 38.19 42.54 -13.31
CA ASP A 36 37.02 42.79 -14.17
C ASP A 36 37.27 42.62 -15.69
N ASN A 37 38.54 42.50 -16.13
CA ASN A 37 38.90 42.27 -17.53
C ASN A 37 39.51 40.89 -17.83
N GLU A 38 39.88 40.07 -16.83
CA GLU A 38 40.49 38.75 -17.05
C GLU A 38 40.01 37.67 -16.07
N ILE A 39 39.50 36.55 -16.60
CA ILE A 39 38.99 35.42 -15.81
C ILE A 39 40.16 34.65 -15.18
N SER A 40 40.49 35.00 -13.95
CA SER A 40 41.51 34.29 -13.14
C SER A 40 41.12 32.83 -12.93
N THR A 41 41.96 31.91 -13.39
CA THR A 41 41.76 30.46 -13.29
C THR A 41 42.67 29.87 -12.23
N PHE A 42 42.10 29.24 -11.20
CA PHE A 42 42.84 28.58 -10.12
C PHE A 42 42.87 27.06 -10.37
N ASN A 43 44.07 26.50 -10.52
CA ASN A 43 44.27 25.06 -10.68
C ASN A 43 44.65 24.46 -9.32
N ILE A 44 43.81 23.60 -8.77
CA ILE A 44 44.07 22.84 -7.53
C ILE A 44 44.27 21.37 -7.92
N THR A 45 45.30 20.73 -7.37
CA THR A 45 45.61 19.31 -7.59
C THR A 45 45.58 18.59 -6.24
N LEU A 46 44.86 17.48 -6.15
CA LEU A 46 44.74 16.66 -4.94
C LEU A 46 45.13 15.20 -5.23
N PRO A 47 45.68 14.47 -4.25
CA PRO A 47 45.80 13.01 -4.30
C PRO A 47 44.44 12.32 -4.49
N ASP A 48 44.40 11.17 -5.15
CA ASP A 48 43.14 10.47 -5.49
C ASP A 48 42.23 10.22 -4.26
N ILE A 49 42.82 9.79 -3.13
CA ILE A 49 42.09 9.56 -1.87
C ILE A 49 41.50 10.86 -1.29
N GLU A 50 42.21 11.99 -1.41
CA GLU A 50 41.72 13.29 -0.96
C GLU A 50 40.68 13.87 -1.94
N PHE A 51 40.77 13.53 -3.22
CA PHE A 51 39.78 13.89 -4.23
C PHE A 51 38.48 13.09 -4.10
N ASP A 52 38.55 11.79 -3.81
CA ASP A 52 37.35 10.97 -3.54
C ASP A 52 36.70 11.35 -2.20
N LEU A 53 37.49 11.69 -1.17
CA LEU A 53 36.98 12.32 0.04
C LEU A 53 36.37 13.70 -0.24
N LEU A 54 36.97 14.53 -1.11
CA LEU A 54 36.40 15.83 -1.47
C LEU A 54 35.05 15.67 -2.18
N LYS A 55 34.89 14.72 -3.11
CA LYS A 55 33.59 14.41 -3.71
C LYS A 55 32.53 14.11 -2.64
N LEU A 56 32.86 13.21 -1.71
CA LEU A 56 32.01 12.82 -0.58
C LEU A 56 31.58 14.05 0.25
N TYR A 57 32.53 14.96 0.55
CA TYR A 57 32.23 16.20 1.28
C TYR A 57 31.42 17.23 0.48
N THR A 58 31.61 17.32 -0.84
CA THR A 58 30.87 18.28 -1.68
C THR A 58 29.44 17.84 -2.01
N SER A 59 29.17 16.53 -2.00
CA SER A 59 27.83 15.99 -2.31
C SER A 59 26.89 15.98 -1.10
N SER A 60 27.39 15.73 0.11
CA SER A 60 26.55 15.63 1.31
C SER A 60 25.93 16.96 1.78
N GLN A 61 26.61 18.09 1.57
CA GLN A 61 26.12 19.41 2.05
C GLN A 61 25.19 20.15 1.06
N TYR A 62 24.93 19.62 -0.14
CA TYR A 62 24.11 20.34 -1.12
C TYR A 62 22.59 20.17 -0.92
N TYR A 63 22.16 19.16 -0.15
CA TYR A 63 20.76 18.73 -0.09
C TYR A 63 20.13 18.84 1.30
N GLY A 64 19.98 20.09 1.77
CA GLY A 64 18.98 20.44 2.76
C GLY A 64 17.56 20.39 2.17
N LEU A 65 17.06 19.19 1.85
CA LEU A 65 15.78 18.99 1.18
C LEU A 65 14.58 19.15 2.12
N SER A 66 14.05 20.39 2.13
CA SER A 66 12.63 20.79 2.26
C SER A 66 11.72 20.27 3.39
N TYR A 67 12.07 19.24 4.17
CA TYR A 67 11.40 18.95 5.43
C TYR A 67 11.97 19.85 6.53
N SER A 68 11.22 20.91 6.83
CA SER A 68 11.60 21.97 7.77
C SER A 68 11.50 21.55 9.26
N SER A 69 12.18 20.46 9.63
CA SER A 69 12.65 20.33 11.01
C SER A 69 13.86 21.26 11.16
N LYS A 70 13.85 22.14 12.17
CA LYS A 70 15.01 22.98 12.48
C LYS A 70 15.98 22.18 13.32
N VAL A 71 16.82 21.36 12.67
CA VAL A 71 18.05 20.87 13.29
C VAL A 71 18.89 22.09 13.64
N SER A 72 18.96 22.43 14.92
CA SER A 72 19.77 23.55 15.42
C SER A 72 21.25 23.25 15.25
N ASP A 73 22.06 24.28 14.98
CA ASP A 73 23.54 24.20 14.96
C ASP A 73 24.12 23.95 16.38
N THR A 74 23.89 22.76 16.94
CA THR A 74 24.36 22.35 18.26
C THR A 74 25.66 21.54 18.16
N ASP A 75 26.72 22.11 18.74
CA ASP A 75 28.04 21.54 19.01
C ASP A 75 28.58 20.45 18.06
N SER A 76 29.47 20.87 17.14
CA SER A 76 30.29 19.98 16.28
C SER A 76 31.39 19.21 17.04
N ASN A 77 31.13 18.85 18.30
CA ASN A 77 32.05 18.21 19.24
C ASN A 77 31.59 16.80 19.65
N ASP A 78 30.47 16.30 19.12
CA ASP A 78 29.98 14.95 19.39
C ASP A 78 30.84 13.89 18.67
N PRO A 79 31.55 12.99 19.38
CA PRO A 79 32.32 11.90 18.77
C PRO A 79 31.43 10.82 18.13
N PHE A 80 30.12 10.84 18.36
CA PHE A 80 29.16 9.99 17.63
C PHE A 80 28.85 10.54 16.23
N ASN A 81 29.29 11.76 15.88
CA ASN A 81 29.20 12.31 14.53
C ASN A 81 30.28 11.70 13.60
N ILE A 82 30.11 10.40 13.28
CA ILE A 82 30.82 9.72 12.19
C ILE A 82 30.21 10.21 10.86
N LYS A 83 30.52 11.48 10.55
CA LYS A 83 30.25 12.25 9.30
C LYS A 83 29.43 11.47 8.27
N ASP A 84 28.14 11.73 8.27
CA ASP A 84 27.07 10.96 7.61
C ASP A 84 27.50 10.20 6.36
N ILE A 85 28.03 8.99 6.59
CA ILE A 85 27.84 7.90 5.64
C ILE A 85 26.33 7.75 5.57
N ASN A 86 25.75 8.08 4.42
CA ASN A 86 24.31 8.12 4.26
C ASN A 86 23.76 6.68 4.29
N TYR A 87 23.55 6.13 5.49
CA TYR A 87 23.06 4.75 5.68
C TYR A 87 21.70 4.58 5.01
N LYS A 88 20.83 5.59 5.12
CA LYS A 88 19.57 5.69 4.37
C LYS A 88 19.76 5.54 2.85
N CYS A 89 20.90 5.91 2.26
CA CYS A 89 21.23 5.61 0.86
C CYS A 89 21.65 4.15 0.62
N LEU A 90 22.41 3.52 1.52
CA LEU A 90 22.71 2.08 1.45
C LEU A 90 21.45 1.23 1.63
N ASP A 91 20.58 1.62 2.56
CA ASP A 91 19.36 0.91 2.91
C ASP A 91 18.28 1.11 1.82
N ASN A 92 18.13 2.33 1.29
CA ASN A 92 17.34 2.58 0.07
C ASN A 92 17.88 1.77 -1.12
N MET A 93 19.19 1.73 -1.36
CA MET A 93 19.77 0.96 -2.47
C MET A 93 19.58 -0.55 -2.27
N GLY A 94 19.61 -1.04 -1.03
CA GLY A 94 19.27 -2.44 -0.70
C GLY A 94 17.81 -2.76 -1.00
N ASN A 95 16.90 -1.87 -0.60
CA ASN A 95 15.47 -1.97 -0.91
C ASN A 95 15.21 -1.90 -2.43
N ASP A 96 15.87 -0.99 -3.15
CA ASP A 96 15.77 -0.87 -4.61
C ASP A 96 16.34 -2.10 -5.34
N ILE A 97 17.43 -2.71 -4.82
CA ILE A 97 17.96 -3.99 -5.33
C ILE A 97 16.93 -5.10 -5.13
N ASN A 98 16.29 -5.19 -3.96
CA ASN A 98 15.26 -6.19 -3.66
C ASN A 98 13.97 -5.97 -4.50
N TYR A 99 13.60 -4.71 -4.76
CA TYR A 99 12.55 -4.34 -5.71
C TYR A 99 12.92 -4.77 -7.14
N CYS A 100 14.11 -4.40 -7.63
CA CYS A 100 14.59 -4.78 -8.97
C CYS A 100 14.66 -6.30 -9.15
N LYS A 101 15.10 -7.03 -8.13
CA LYS A 101 15.12 -8.50 -8.06
C LYS A 101 13.72 -9.11 -8.19
N THR A 102 12.72 -8.48 -7.56
CA THR A 102 11.31 -8.87 -7.63
C THR A 102 10.75 -8.59 -9.03
N VAL A 103 10.87 -7.35 -9.53
CA VAL A 103 10.42 -6.97 -10.89
C VAL A 103 11.07 -7.83 -11.98
N ILE A 104 12.37 -8.15 -11.88
CA ILE A 104 13.06 -9.05 -12.83
C ILE A 104 12.51 -10.47 -12.74
N LYS A 105 12.20 -10.98 -11.53
CA LYS A 105 11.57 -12.29 -11.35
C LYS A 105 10.18 -12.31 -11.97
N ASP A 106 9.35 -11.31 -11.72
CA ASP A 106 7.98 -11.29 -12.23
C ASP A 106 7.96 -11.05 -13.76
N THR A 107 8.90 -10.27 -14.30
CA THR A 107 9.20 -10.23 -15.75
C THR A 107 9.45 -11.63 -16.30
N LEU A 108 10.29 -12.44 -15.63
CA LEU A 108 10.57 -13.82 -16.03
C LEU A 108 9.35 -14.75 -15.89
N LYS A 109 8.39 -14.46 -15.00
CA LYS A 109 7.10 -15.17 -14.94
C LYS A 109 6.17 -14.76 -16.07
N PHE A 110 6.01 -13.46 -16.33
CA PHE A 110 5.18 -12.95 -17.42
C PHE A 110 5.62 -13.55 -18.77
N LEU A 111 6.93 -13.67 -19.00
CA LEU A 111 7.50 -14.38 -20.17
C LEU A 111 7.06 -15.84 -20.34
N LYS A 112 6.50 -16.51 -19.33
CA LYS A 112 5.92 -17.86 -19.42
C LYS A 112 4.40 -17.88 -19.64
N LEU A 113 3.70 -16.78 -19.33
CA LEU A 113 2.25 -16.68 -19.49
C LEU A 113 1.83 -16.64 -20.97
N PHE A 114 2.63 -16.00 -21.82
CA PHE A 114 2.25 -15.70 -23.20
C PHE A 114 2.68 -16.79 -24.18
N ASN A 115 1.86 -16.99 -25.21
CA ASN A 115 2.19 -17.86 -26.34
C ASN A 115 3.10 -17.11 -27.33
N PHE A 116 4.41 -17.25 -27.16
CA PHE A 116 5.42 -16.55 -27.95
C PHE A 116 5.39 -16.85 -29.45
N LYS A 117 4.74 -17.94 -29.90
CA LYS A 117 4.51 -18.18 -31.34
C LYS A 117 3.29 -17.44 -31.90
N LYS A 118 2.29 -17.16 -31.05
CA LYS A 118 1.10 -16.35 -31.39
C LYS A 118 1.47 -14.86 -31.41
N GLU A 119 2.10 -14.37 -30.33
CA GLU A 119 2.39 -12.95 -30.15
C GLU A 119 3.61 -12.47 -30.98
N TYR A 120 4.65 -13.30 -31.10
CA TYR A 120 5.90 -12.94 -31.78
C TYR A 120 6.30 -13.95 -32.88
N PRO A 121 5.45 -14.22 -33.89
CA PRO A 121 5.65 -15.30 -34.87
C PRO A 121 6.94 -15.16 -35.71
N ASN A 122 7.44 -13.94 -35.88
CA ASN A 122 8.65 -13.64 -36.63
C ASN A 122 9.94 -13.69 -35.78
N PHE A 123 9.84 -13.96 -34.47
CA PHE A 123 10.99 -13.90 -33.56
C PHE A 123 11.94 -15.08 -33.72
N ASN A 124 13.25 -14.80 -33.83
CA ASN A 124 14.27 -15.83 -34.03
C ASN A 124 14.71 -16.48 -32.71
N PHE A 125 13.88 -17.37 -32.16
CA PHE A 125 14.15 -18.11 -30.91
C PHE A 125 15.47 -18.89 -30.92
N LYS A 126 16.06 -19.21 -32.09
CA LYS A 126 17.37 -19.88 -32.17
C LYS A 126 18.51 -19.06 -31.56
N LYS A 127 18.40 -17.72 -31.52
CA LYS A 127 19.37 -16.84 -30.85
C LYS A 127 19.30 -16.94 -29.32
N PHE A 128 18.14 -17.34 -28.77
CA PHE A 128 17.84 -17.36 -27.33
C PHE A 128 17.43 -18.77 -26.88
N SER A 129 18.25 -19.77 -27.21
CA SER A 129 17.94 -21.19 -27.04
C SER A 129 17.66 -21.65 -25.61
N PHE A 130 18.10 -20.88 -24.60
CA PHE A 130 17.83 -21.14 -23.19
C PHE A 130 16.34 -21.04 -22.82
N LEU A 131 15.55 -20.27 -23.59
CA LEU A 131 14.12 -20.05 -23.34
C LEU A 131 13.27 -21.31 -23.50
N LYS A 132 13.78 -22.32 -24.23
CA LYS A 132 13.14 -23.64 -24.45
C LYS A 132 11.66 -23.52 -24.83
N ILE A 133 11.38 -22.77 -25.91
CA ILE A 133 10.00 -22.60 -26.42
C ILE A 133 9.38 -23.96 -26.79
N SER A 134 8.16 -24.19 -26.33
CA SER A 134 7.46 -25.46 -26.48
C SER A 134 6.90 -25.68 -27.89
N ASN A 135 6.23 -26.82 -28.11
CA ASN A 135 5.47 -27.04 -29.34
C ASN A 135 4.24 -26.12 -29.43
N LYS A 136 3.50 -25.90 -28.34
CA LYS A 136 2.35 -24.97 -28.33
C LYS A 136 2.77 -23.50 -28.42
N GLY A 137 3.97 -23.16 -27.94
CA GLY A 137 4.59 -21.84 -28.08
C GLY A 137 4.90 -21.09 -26.77
N TYR A 138 4.68 -21.70 -25.61
CA TYR A 138 5.03 -21.13 -24.30
C TYR A 138 6.52 -21.35 -23.98
N LEU A 139 7.10 -20.54 -23.08
CA LEU A 139 8.52 -20.64 -22.70
C LEU A 139 8.70 -21.56 -21.49
N ASN A 140 9.77 -22.37 -21.48
CA ASN A 140 10.01 -23.40 -20.45
C ASN A 140 11.45 -23.38 -19.92
N PHE A 141 11.87 -22.20 -19.44
CA PHE A 141 13.15 -22.01 -18.77
C PHE A 141 13.02 -22.09 -17.25
N ASN A 142 14.17 -22.28 -16.59
CA ASN A 142 14.28 -22.29 -15.14
C ASN A 142 14.63 -20.87 -14.67
N GLU A 143 13.66 -20.12 -14.14
CA GLU A 143 13.88 -18.78 -13.56
C GLU A 143 15.02 -18.79 -12.55
N ASP A 144 15.05 -19.80 -11.71
CA ASP A 144 16.02 -19.98 -10.64
C ASP A 144 17.45 -20.18 -11.16
N GLU A 145 17.60 -20.64 -12.40
CA GLU A 145 18.90 -20.72 -13.09
C GLU A 145 19.27 -19.38 -13.76
N ILE A 146 18.28 -18.56 -14.11
CA ILE A 146 18.47 -17.23 -14.72
C ILE A 146 18.74 -16.16 -13.65
N LEU A 147 17.98 -16.16 -12.57
CA LEU A 147 18.11 -15.25 -11.42
C LEU A 147 19.50 -15.33 -10.76
N LYS A 148 20.11 -16.52 -10.73
CA LYS A 148 21.45 -16.75 -10.15
C LYS A 148 22.62 -16.19 -11.00
N GLU A 149 22.37 -15.71 -12.21
CA GLU A 149 23.38 -15.08 -13.06
C GLU A 149 23.26 -13.54 -13.11
N PHE A 150 22.27 -12.96 -12.40
CA PHE A 150 22.31 -11.54 -12.07
C PHE A 150 23.17 -11.33 -10.81
N ASN A 151 23.83 -10.17 -10.74
CA ASN A 151 24.42 -9.69 -9.51
C ASN A 151 23.36 -8.89 -8.71
N PHE A 152 23.29 -9.16 -7.41
CA PHE A 152 22.46 -8.41 -6.45
C PHE A 152 23.30 -7.99 -5.21
N GLU A 153 24.64 -8.06 -5.28
CA GLU A 153 25.53 -7.64 -4.20
C GLU A 153 25.63 -6.10 -4.13
N LEU A 154 24.93 -5.48 -3.17
CA LEU A 154 24.88 -4.04 -2.90
C LEU A 154 26.19 -3.28 -3.16
N PHE A 155 27.29 -3.74 -2.56
CA PHE A 155 28.59 -3.06 -2.63
C PHE A 155 29.20 -3.01 -4.04
N ASP A 156 28.81 -3.91 -4.94
CA ASP A 156 29.25 -3.89 -6.33
C ASP A 156 28.48 -2.81 -7.16
N TYR A 157 27.38 -2.27 -6.63
CA TYR A 157 26.63 -1.13 -7.19
C TYR A 157 26.97 0.19 -6.50
N TYR A 158 27.01 0.21 -5.16
CA TYR A 158 27.31 1.42 -4.36
C TYR A 158 28.65 2.08 -4.70
N LEU A 159 29.64 1.32 -5.19
CA LEU A 159 30.94 1.85 -5.61
C LEU A 159 30.99 2.35 -7.07
N ASN A 160 29.94 2.07 -7.88
CA ASN A 160 29.86 2.41 -9.30
C ASN A 160 28.76 3.42 -9.63
N LEU A 161 27.81 3.61 -8.72
CA LEU A 161 26.78 4.65 -8.77
C LEU A 161 27.23 5.89 -7.99
N GLU A 162 26.88 7.06 -8.49
CA GLU A 162 27.01 8.30 -7.73
C GLU A 162 25.89 8.35 -6.66
N HIS A 163 26.03 9.21 -5.63
CA HIS A 163 25.06 9.26 -4.52
C HIS A 163 23.62 9.59 -4.96
N GLU A 164 23.47 10.23 -6.12
CA GLU A 164 22.21 10.36 -6.85
C GLU A 164 22.15 9.30 -7.97
N TYR A 165 21.59 8.13 -7.68
CA TYR A 165 21.21 7.14 -8.68
C TYR A 165 19.69 7.14 -8.87
N SER A 166 19.20 6.76 -10.04
CA SER A 166 17.78 6.40 -10.19
C SER A 166 17.60 4.89 -10.15
N ILE A 167 16.45 4.45 -9.63
CA ILE A 167 16.06 3.03 -9.61
C ILE A 167 16.10 2.38 -11.01
N TYR A 168 15.91 3.18 -12.07
CA TYR A 168 16.03 2.74 -13.46
C TYR A 168 17.48 2.44 -13.88
N ASP A 169 18.45 3.24 -13.43
CA ASP A 169 19.88 3.01 -13.70
C ASP A 169 20.36 1.77 -12.94
N LEU A 170 19.91 1.59 -11.70
CA LEU A 170 20.16 0.39 -10.91
C LEU A 170 19.52 -0.86 -11.55
N LYS A 171 18.23 -0.81 -11.94
CA LYS A 171 17.55 -1.88 -12.71
C LYS A 171 18.34 -2.23 -13.97
N LEU A 172 18.84 -1.22 -14.69
CA LEU A 172 19.65 -1.39 -15.90
C LEU A 172 21.01 -2.04 -15.63
N LEU A 173 21.75 -1.61 -14.59
CA LEU A 173 23.04 -2.22 -14.22
C LEU A 173 22.88 -3.67 -13.70
N ILE A 174 21.79 -3.96 -13.00
CA ILE A 174 21.40 -5.33 -12.65
C ILE A 174 21.11 -6.13 -13.93
N LEU A 175 20.27 -5.64 -14.84
CA LEU A 175 19.97 -6.30 -16.12
C LEU A 175 21.23 -6.58 -16.98
N GLN A 176 22.21 -5.68 -16.97
CA GLN A 176 23.50 -5.86 -17.65
C GLN A 176 24.41 -6.95 -17.04
N SER A 177 24.20 -7.31 -15.76
CA SER A 177 25.02 -8.33 -15.09
C SER A 177 24.75 -9.75 -15.62
N ASN A 178 23.56 -10.02 -16.17
CA ASN A 178 23.15 -11.31 -16.70
C ASN A 178 23.80 -11.63 -18.07
N ARG A 179 25.11 -11.88 -18.06
CA ARG A 179 25.92 -12.08 -19.28
C ARG A 179 25.69 -13.43 -19.95
N LYS A 180 25.25 -14.46 -19.21
CA LYS A 180 25.05 -15.83 -19.72
C LYS A 180 23.82 -15.97 -20.61
N TYR A 181 22.69 -15.40 -20.21
CA TYR A 181 21.44 -15.46 -20.97
C TYR A 181 21.14 -14.16 -21.74
N ASN A 182 21.79 -13.05 -21.37
CA ASN A 182 21.67 -11.76 -22.04
C ASN A 182 20.21 -11.27 -22.08
N ILE A 183 19.53 -11.37 -20.93
CA ILE A 183 18.10 -11.06 -20.75
C ILE A 183 17.75 -9.63 -21.22
N LEU A 184 18.67 -8.67 -21.06
CA LEU A 184 18.50 -7.31 -21.56
C LEU A 184 18.37 -7.26 -23.10
N ASP A 185 19.28 -7.92 -23.85
CA ASP A 185 19.23 -7.99 -25.32
C ASP A 185 18.03 -8.81 -25.84
N PHE A 186 17.42 -9.64 -24.98
CA PHE A 186 16.17 -10.35 -25.26
C PHE A 186 14.96 -9.42 -25.10
N LEU A 187 14.77 -8.85 -23.90
CA LEU A 187 13.63 -7.99 -23.58
C LEU A 187 13.57 -6.72 -24.45
N MET A 188 14.72 -6.11 -24.76
CA MET A 188 14.78 -5.01 -25.72
C MET A 188 14.19 -5.41 -27.09
N LYS A 189 14.53 -6.59 -27.63
CA LYS A 189 13.95 -7.05 -28.92
C LYS A 189 12.47 -7.37 -28.86
N LEU A 190 11.97 -7.81 -27.71
CA LEU A 190 10.53 -7.94 -27.53
C LEU A 190 9.86 -6.57 -27.56
N SER A 191 10.44 -5.56 -26.88
CA SER A 191 9.92 -4.18 -26.89
C SER A 191 10.00 -3.54 -28.29
N GLU A 192 11.09 -3.75 -29.04
CA GLU A 192 11.23 -3.34 -30.46
C GLU A 192 10.16 -3.98 -31.37
N MET A 193 9.72 -5.20 -31.06
CA MET A 193 8.68 -5.94 -31.79
C MET A 193 7.26 -5.76 -31.22
N THR A 194 7.08 -5.00 -30.14
CA THR A 194 5.78 -4.84 -29.46
C THR A 194 5.08 -3.58 -29.93
N THR A 195 3.88 -3.74 -30.49
CA THR A 195 2.95 -2.62 -30.64
C THR A 195 2.28 -2.36 -29.29
N PHE A 196 2.74 -1.31 -28.63
CA PHE A 196 2.11 -0.72 -27.45
C PHE A 196 0.86 0.05 -27.88
N THR A 197 -0.21 -0.04 -27.09
CA THR A 197 -1.49 0.64 -27.35
C THR A 197 -1.75 1.69 -26.26
N ASN A 198 -2.32 1.29 -25.13
CA ASN A 198 -2.33 2.02 -23.87
C ASN A 198 -2.20 1.03 -22.71
N SER A 199 -1.95 1.51 -21.51
CA SER A 199 -1.73 0.67 -20.31
C SER A 199 -2.92 -0.23 -19.91
N VAL A 200 -4.16 0.08 -20.34
CA VAL A 200 -5.38 -0.69 -20.02
C VAL A 200 -5.60 -1.84 -21.00
N MET A 201 -5.38 -1.60 -22.29
CA MET A 201 -5.58 -2.56 -23.38
C MET A 201 -4.36 -3.45 -23.63
N ASP A 202 -3.17 -3.00 -23.24
CA ASP A 202 -1.96 -3.82 -23.28
C ASP A 202 -1.86 -4.74 -22.06
N ASN A 203 -1.39 -5.97 -22.30
CA ASN A 203 -1.20 -6.97 -21.25
C ASN A 203 0.00 -6.70 -20.32
N VAL A 204 0.10 -7.48 -19.24
CA VAL A 204 1.12 -7.25 -18.21
C VAL A 204 2.57 -7.36 -18.72
N LEU A 205 2.85 -8.25 -19.69
CA LEU A 205 4.16 -8.31 -20.34
C LEU A 205 4.41 -7.08 -21.19
N LYS A 206 3.42 -6.64 -22.00
CA LYS A 206 3.55 -5.41 -22.79
C LYS A 206 3.82 -4.18 -21.90
N ARG A 207 3.12 -4.03 -20.78
CA ARG A 207 3.36 -2.95 -19.80
C ARG A 207 4.81 -2.95 -19.31
N GLU A 208 5.33 -4.09 -18.85
CA GLU A 208 6.73 -4.19 -18.40
C GLU A 208 7.72 -3.98 -19.56
N LEU A 209 7.38 -4.37 -20.80
CA LEU A 209 8.20 -4.11 -21.99
C LEU A 209 8.34 -2.62 -22.35
N VAL A 210 7.50 -1.72 -21.82
CA VAL A 210 7.64 -0.27 -22.04
C VAL A 210 8.99 0.24 -21.56
N PHE A 211 9.45 -0.20 -20.37
CA PHE A 211 10.75 0.20 -19.82
C PHE A 211 11.92 -0.11 -20.79
N TYR A 212 11.89 -1.28 -21.43
CA TYR A 212 12.97 -1.76 -22.30
C TYR A 212 13.02 -1.06 -23.66
N LYS A 213 11.89 -0.51 -24.11
CA LYS A 213 11.77 0.29 -25.35
C LYS A 213 12.67 1.53 -25.34
N PHE A 214 12.92 2.09 -24.16
CA PHE A 214 13.71 3.32 -23.97
C PHE A 214 15.16 3.06 -23.51
N ILE A 215 15.61 1.80 -23.55
CA ILE A 215 17.01 1.46 -23.30
C ILE A 215 17.77 1.58 -24.62
N ILE A 216 18.59 2.61 -24.75
CA ILE A 216 19.42 2.85 -25.94
C ILE A 216 20.76 2.15 -25.77
N LYS A 217 21.22 1.44 -26.80
CA LYS A 217 22.59 0.90 -26.86
C LYS A 217 23.51 1.85 -27.61
N ASN A 218 24.42 2.49 -26.87
CA ASN A 218 25.39 3.44 -27.38
C ASN A 218 26.46 2.78 -28.27
N LYS A 219 27.17 3.59 -29.06
CA LYS A 219 28.20 3.12 -30.02
C LYS A 219 29.41 2.44 -29.37
N ASP A 220 29.63 2.67 -28.07
CA ASP A 220 30.66 1.97 -27.27
C ASP A 220 30.17 0.61 -26.73
N GLY A 221 28.91 0.25 -27.01
CA GLY A 221 28.29 -1.00 -26.59
C GLY A 221 27.62 -0.96 -25.22
N LYS A 222 27.71 0.16 -24.48
CA LYS A 222 26.98 0.35 -23.22
C LYS A 222 25.49 0.59 -23.48
N PHE A 223 24.66 0.27 -22.49
CA PHE A 223 23.25 0.60 -22.50
C PHE A 223 23.01 1.82 -21.59
N GLN A 224 22.03 2.65 -21.95
CA GLN A 224 21.61 3.84 -21.21
C GLN A 224 20.08 3.93 -21.27
N PHE A 225 19.44 4.27 -20.17
CA PHE A 225 17.99 4.50 -20.13
C PHE A 225 17.67 5.94 -20.52
N ASN A 226 16.81 6.14 -21.53
CA ASN A 226 16.34 7.47 -21.89
C ASN A 226 15.09 7.85 -21.06
N LYS A 227 15.35 8.35 -19.85
CA LYS A 227 14.32 8.79 -18.90
C LYS A 227 13.40 9.90 -19.43
N SER A 228 13.87 10.73 -20.38
CA SER A 228 13.05 11.81 -20.95
C SER A 228 11.95 11.25 -21.84
N ASP A 229 12.34 10.52 -22.90
CA ASP A 229 11.41 9.88 -23.83
C ASP A 229 10.51 8.85 -23.12
N TYR A 230 11.03 8.15 -22.09
CA TYR A 230 10.23 7.26 -21.25
C TYR A 230 9.14 8.03 -20.51
N ASN A 231 9.46 9.14 -19.84
CA ASN A 231 8.46 9.92 -19.11
C ASN A 231 7.38 10.47 -20.06
N GLU A 232 7.77 11.10 -21.17
CA GLU A 232 6.84 11.64 -22.18
C GLU A 232 5.92 10.56 -22.76
N PHE A 233 6.46 9.38 -23.08
CA PHE A 233 5.64 8.25 -23.53
C PHE A 233 4.77 7.68 -22.41
N ASN A 234 5.28 7.57 -21.19
CA ASN A 234 4.57 6.97 -20.06
C ASN A 234 3.41 7.85 -19.57
N GLU A 235 3.54 9.17 -19.64
CA GLU A 235 2.41 10.10 -19.48
C GLU A 235 1.30 9.80 -20.51
N ILE A 236 1.62 9.77 -21.81
CA ILE A 236 0.66 9.46 -22.88
C ILE A 236 0.08 8.03 -22.76
N TYR A 237 0.84 7.08 -22.22
CA TYR A 237 0.45 5.67 -22.05
C TYR A 237 -0.44 5.40 -20.83
N LEU A 238 -0.43 6.32 -19.84
CA LEU A 238 -1.23 6.25 -18.62
C LEU A 238 -2.42 7.23 -18.61
N ASP A 239 -2.32 8.42 -19.21
CA ASP A 239 -3.30 9.51 -19.10
C ASP A 239 -4.59 9.33 -19.93
N PHE A 240 -5.12 8.11 -19.99
CA PHE A 240 -6.43 7.83 -20.57
C PHE A 240 -7.56 7.92 -19.54
N ASN A 241 -7.64 9.07 -18.87
CA ASN A 241 -8.76 9.49 -17.99
C ASN A 241 -10.10 9.73 -18.74
N SER A 242 -10.27 9.19 -19.95
CA SER A 242 -11.24 9.69 -20.94
C SER A 242 -11.89 8.65 -21.85
N ILE A 243 -11.56 7.36 -21.74
CA ILE A 243 -12.20 6.30 -22.53
C ILE A 243 -12.89 5.31 -21.60
N ASP A 244 -14.22 5.42 -21.61
CA ASP A 244 -15.21 4.68 -20.84
C ASP A 244 -15.54 3.32 -21.51
N ASP A 245 -14.59 2.76 -22.27
CA ASP A 245 -14.72 1.48 -22.98
C ASP A 245 -14.81 0.32 -21.97
N ASP A 246 -15.74 -0.62 -22.23
CA ASP A 246 -15.87 -1.87 -21.48
C ASP A 246 -14.51 -2.54 -21.28
N ILE A 247 -14.30 -3.14 -20.09
CA ILE A 247 -13.11 -3.96 -19.80
C ILE A 247 -13.06 -5.10 -20.81
N THR A 248 -12.25 -4.92 -21.86
CA THR A 248 -12.37 -5.77 -23.05
C THR A 248 -12.04 -7.22 -22.70
N SER A 249 -12.75 -8.14 -23.35
CA SER A 249 -12.65 -9.59 -23.11
C SER A 249 -11.22 -10.14 -23.29
N TYR A 250 -10.36 -9.41 -23.99
CA TYR A 250 -8.91 -9.64 -24.08
C TYR A 250 -8.22 -9.86 -22.72
N ASN A 251 -8.56 -9.05 -21.69
CA ASN A 251 -7.91 -9.14 -20.38
C ASN A 251 -8.36 -10.38 -19.56
N LEU A 252 -9.45 -11.07 -19.93
CA LEU A 252 -9.99 -12.20 -19.15
C LEU A 252 -9.22 -13.51 -19.37
N GLU A 253 -8.86 -13.83 -20.62
CA GLU A 253 -8.06 -15.04 -20.94
C GLU A 253 -6.67 -14.97 -20.28
N GLU A 254 -6.05 -13.79 -20.32
CA GLU A 254 -4.71 -13.57 -19.78
C GLU A 254 -4.68 -13.61 -18.25
N LYS A 255 -5.62 -12.95 -17.56
CA LYS A 255 -5.75 -13.05 -16.09
C LYS A 255 -6.05 -14.49 -15.62
N HIS A 256 -6.79 -15.26 -16.41
CA HIS A 256 -7.04 -16.68 -16.14
C HIS A 256 -5.78 -17.53 -16.28
N PHE A 257 -4.98 -17.32 -17.32
CA PHE A 257 -3.67 -17.98 -17.47
C PHE A 257 -2.66 -17.55 -16.39
N GLU A 258 -2.69 -16.29 -15.97
CA GLU A 258 -1.90 -15.80 -14.83
C GLU A 258 -2.31 -16.51 -13.53
N ARG A 259 -3.61 -16.64 -13.25
CA ARG A 259 -4.11 -17.39 -12.08
C ARG A 259 -3.71 -18.87 -12.12
N ILE A 260 -3.85 -19.54 -13.27
CA ILE A 260 -3.36 -20.92 -13.46
C ILE A 260 -1.86 -21.01 -13.19
N TYR A 261 -1.06 -20.06 -13.69
CA TYR A 261 0.38 -20.06 -13.50
C TYR A 261 0.78 -19.92 -12.02
N TYR A 262 0.19 -18.97 -11.28
CA TYR A 262 0.48 -18.82 -9.84
C TYR A 262 0.03 -20.05 -9.03
N HIS A 263 -1.17 -20.57 -9.27
CA HIS A 263 -1.61 -21.81 -8.61
C HIS A 263 -0.64 -22.97 -8.93
N LEU A 264 -0.12 -23.09 -10.16
CA LEU A 264 0.86 -24.12 -10.52
C LEU A 264 2.20 -23.98 -9.79
N GLU A 265 2.74 -22.75 -9.63
CA GLU A 265 3.94 -22.51 -8.81
C GLU A 265 3.72 -22.90 -7.33
N GLU A 266 2.56 -22.55 -6.80
CA GLU A 266 2.18 -22.79 -5.42
C GLU A 266 1.94 -24.28 -5.13
N ILE A 267 1.21 -24.98 -6.00
CA ILE A 267 1.04 -26.44 -5.96
C ILE A 267 2.41 -27.13 -6.12
N GLN A 268 3.32 -26.62 -6.96
CA GLN A 268 4.68 -27.15 -7.09
C GLN A 268 5.48 -27.03 -5.78
N LYS A 269 5.39 -25.87 -5.12
CA LYS A 269 6.02 -25.59 -3.81
C LYS A 269 5.42 -26.50 -2.72
N ASN A 270 4.10 -26.53 -2.60
CA ASN A 270 3.36 -27.32 -1.61
C ASN A 270 3.62 -28.83 -1.80
N MET A 271 3.61 -29.33 -3.03
CA MET A 271 3.94 -30.72 -3.35
C MET A 271 5.38 -31.07 -2.96
N LYS A 272 6.35 -30.18 -3.24
CA LYS A 272 7.74 -30.38 -2.81
C LYS A 272 7.84 -30.44 -1.27
N ARG A 273 7.17 -29.56 -0.54
CA ARG A 273 7.15 -29.58 0.93
C ARG A 273 6.48 -30.85 1.48
N LYS A 274 5.33 -31.25 0.93
CA LYS A 274 4.65 -32.52 1.24
C LYS A 274 5.61 -33.72 1.03
N LEU A 275 6.44 -33.73 -0.02
CA LEU A 275 7.49 -34.75 -0.24
C LEU A 275 8.69 -34.67 0.72
N GLU A 276 9.11 -33.47 1.14
CA GLU A 276 10.18 -33.29 2.13
C GLU A 276 9.76 -33.79 3.53
N LEU A 277 8.52 -33.53 3.93
CA LEU A 277 7.93 -34.05 5.17
C LEU A 277 7.81 -35.58 5.14
N LEU A 278 7.29 -36.15 4.04
CA LEU A 278 7.27 -37.60 3.79
C LEU A 278 8.67 -38.27 3.88
N LYS A 279 9.76 -37.50 3.77
CA LYS A 279 11.14 -37.99 3.91
C LYS A 279 11.70 -37.85 5.33
N LYS A 280 11.16 -36.95 6.16
CA LYS A 280 11.55 -36.74 7.56
C LYS A 280 10.90 -37.74 8.52
N ILE A 281 9.66 -38.15 8.25
CA ILE A 281 8.80 -38.91 9.17
C ILE A 281 9.28 -40.36 9.40
N ASN A 282 9.14 -40.82 10.64
CA ASN A 282 9.29 -42.22 11.01
C ASN A 282 7.94 -42.94 11.02
N PHE A 283 7.52 -43.41 9.83
CA PHE A 283 6.24 -44.08 9.62
C PHE A 283 5.99 -45.30 10.52
N LYS A 284 7.05 -45.94 11.03
CA LYS A 284 6.92 -47.07 11.98
C LYS A 284 6.70 -46.64 13.42
N LYS A 285 7.05 -45.40 13.78
CA LYS A 285 6.70 -44.80 15.08
C LYS A 285 5.26 -44.30 15.04
N GLU A 286 4.89 -43.55 14.01
CA GLU A 286 3.57 -42.88 13.96
C GLU A 286 2.44 -43.84 13.54
N TYR A 287 2.72 -44.82 12.68
CA TYR A 287 1.74 -45.79 12.18
C TYR A 287 2.22 -47.24 12.37
N PRO A 288 2.46 -47.70 13.62
CA PRO A 288 3.13 -48.97 13.92
C PRO A 288 2.39 -50.21 13.38
N ASN A 289 1.07 -50.12 13.19
CA ASN A 289 0.21 -51.20 12.72
C ASN A 289 0.04 -51.23 11.18
N PHE A 290 0.66 -50.31 10.43
CA PHE A 290 0.44 -50.18 8.99
C PHE A 290 1.57 -50.79 8.15
N ASP A 291 1.23 -51.75 7.29
CA ASP A 291 2.19 -52.38 6.37
C ASP A 291 2.46 -51.52 5.13
N PHE A 292 3.34 -50.54 5.28
CA PHE A 292 3.84 -49.69 4.19
C PHE A 292 4.45 -50.48 3.03
N SER A 293 5.03 -51.67 3.27
CA SER A 293 5.68 -52.45 2.22
C SER A 293 4.66 -53.07 1.25
N LYS A 294 3.47 -53.40 1.75
CA LYS A 294 2.34 -53.96 0.99
C LYS A 294 1.36 -52.91 0.49
N LYS A 295 1.11 -51.86 1.28
CA LYS A 295 0.07 -50.85 0.98
C LYS A 295 0.60 -49.63 0.22
N LEU A 296 1.80 -49.14 0.53
CA LEU A 296 2.39 -47.94 -0.08
C LEU A 296 3.85 -48.18 -0.55
N PRO A 297 4.12 -49.20 -1.40
CA PRO A 297 5.49 -49.60 -1.77
C PRO A 297 6.29 -48.47 -2.44
N HIS A 298 5.63 -47.54 -3.14
CA HIS A 298 6.25 -46.38 -3.78
C HIS A 298 6.94 -45.42 -2.78
N LEU A 299 6.47 -45.38 -1.53
CA LEU A 299 7.05 -44.57 -0.45
C LEU A 299 8.37 -45.15 0.09
N LYS A 300 8.69 -46.43 -0.22
CA LYS A 300 9.98 -47.08 0.06
C LYS A 300 10.45 -46.92 1.52
N VAL A 301 9.53 -47.07 2.46
CA VAL A 301 9.81 -47.02 3.91
C VAL A 301 10.82 -48.11 4.28
N ASN A 302 11.98 -47.71 4.82
CA ASN A 302 13.08 -48.61 5.12
C ASN A 302 12.90 -49.33 6.48
N LYS A 303 13.84 -50.22 6.85
CA LYS A 303 13.75 -51.00 8.10
C LYS A 303 13.61 -50.14 9.37
N LYS A 304 14.20 -48.93 9.40
CA LYS A 304 14.12 -47.93 10.49
C LYS A 304 12.82 -47.10 10.47
N GLY A 305 11.95 -47.26 9.47
CA GLY A 305 10.70 -46.52 9.32
C GLY A 305 10.81 -45.19 8.58
N ILE A 306 11.98 -44.83 8.06
CA ILE A 306 12.20 -43.60 7.27
C ILE A 306 12.03 -43.89 5.76
N SER A 307 11.40 -42.98 5.02
CA SER A 307 11.30 -43.04 3.55
C SER A 307 12.65 -42.77 2.86
N ASN A 308 12.93 -43.44 1.73
CA ASN A 308 14.15 -43.20 0.93
C ASN A 308 13.89 -42.52 -0.43
N ILE A 309 12.74 -41.87 -0.59
CA ILE A 309 12.35 -41.20 -1.84
C ILE A 309 13.37 -40.14 -2.31
N ASN A 310 13.56 -40.08 -3.63
CA ASN A 310 14.34 -39.05 -4.30
C ASN A 310 13.37 -37.99 -4.84
N ILE A 311 13.35 -36.83 -4.18
CA ILE A 311 12.36 -35.78 -4.41
C ILE A 311 12.53 -35.17 -5.81
N ASP A 312 13.75 -34.88 -6.25
CA ASP A 312 14.02 -34.26 -7.55
C ASP A 312 13.56 -35.16 -8.72
N ASN A 313 13.75 -36.47 -8.61
CA ASN A 313 13.30 -37.44 -9.62
C ASN A 313 11.79 -37.68 -9.59
N ILE A 314 11.13 -37.38 -8.46
CA ILE A 314 9.67 -37.42 -8.33
C ILE A 314 9.05 -36.13 -8.89
N MET A 315 9.57 -34.96 -8.53
CA MET A 315 9.12 -33.66 -9.05
C MET A 315 9.22 -33.57 -10.59
N LYS A 316 10.28 -34.13 -11.19
CA LYS A 316 10.44 -34.25 -12.66
C LYS A 316 9.39 -35.16 -13.35
N GLY A 317 8.59 -35.91 -12.58
CA GLY A 317 7.50 -36.73 -13.10
C GLY A 317 6.14 -36.02 -13.10
N PHE A 318 6.04 -34.83 -12.51
CA PHE A 318 4.83 -34.00 -12.49
C PHE A 318 4.87 -32.92 -13.57
N LYS A 319 3.70 -32.34 -13.87
CA LYS A 319 3.50 -31.27 -14.86
C LYS A 319 3.17 -29.96 -14.15
N PHE A 320 4.01 -28.95 -14.34
CA PHE A 320 3.80 -27.60 -13.79
C PHE A 320 3.84 -26.50 -14.88
N ASN A 321 3.85 -26.88 -16.16
CA ASN A 321 3.84 -25.92 -17.26
C ASN A 321 2.41 -25.43 -17.47
N LEU A 322 2.19 -24.12 -17.56
CA LEU A 322 0.89 -23.52 -17.92
C LEU A 322 0.26 -24.21 -19.14
N GLU A 323 1.08 -24.50 -20.16
CA GLU A 323 0.65 -25.13 -21.41
C GLU A 323 0.01 -26.52 -21.25
N ASP A 324 0.19 -27.21 -20.14
CA ASP A 324 -0.47 -28.49 -19.84
C ASP A 324 -1.94 -28.30 -19.36
N TYR A 325 -2.33 -27.07 -18.98
CA TYR A 325 -3.59 -26.75 -18.29
C TYR A 325 -4.39 -25.59 -18.94
N THR A 326 -3.95 -25.03 -20.07
CA THR A 326 -4.67 -23.93 -20.79
C THR A 326 -6.06 -24.30 -21.32
N SER A 327 -6.56 -25.51 -21.06
CA SER A 327 -7.92 -25.96 -21.39
C SER A 327 -8.86 -25.97 -20.18
N LEU A 328 -8.44 -25.45 -19.03
CA LEU A 328 -9.34 -25.17 -17.90
C LEU A 328 -10.25 -23.99 -18.25
N GLU A 329 -11.50 -24.08 -17.81
CA GLU A 329 -12.53 -23.06 -18.06
C GLU A 329 -12.34 -21.83 -17.16
N LEU A 330 -12.82 -20.66 -17.61
CA LEU A 330 -12.74 -19.41 -16.85
C LEU A 330 -13.42 -19.56 -15.48
N GLY A 331 -12.67 -19.36 -14.40
CA GLY A 331 -13.20 -19.48 -13.03
C GLY A 331 -13.17 -20.90 -12.43
N TYR A 332 -12.38 -21.82 -12.99
CA TYR A 332 -12.08 -23.14 -12.41
C TYR A 332 -11.73 -23.10 -10.91
N ASP A 333 -11.99 -24.19 -10.21
CA ASP A 333 -11.67 -24.37 -8.79
C ASP A 333 -10.18 -24.74 -8.57
N TYR A 334 -9.54 -24.15 -7.57
CA TYR A 334 -8.15 -24.43 -7.20
C TYR A 334 -7.92 -25.94 -6.92
N ASN A 335 -8.86 -26.58 -6.22
CA ASN A 335 -8.74 -27.95 -5.74
C ASN A 335 -8.78 -28.95 -6.90
N ASP A 336 -9.54 -28.66 -7.97
CA ASP A 336 -9.55 -29.45 -9.20
C ASP A 336 -8.19 -29.40 -9.90
N LEU A 337 -7.61 -28.20 -10.10
CA LEU A 337 -6.26 -28.06 -10.64
C LEU A 337 -5.23 -28.79 -9.75
N ASN A 338 -5.31 -28.59 -8.44
CA ASN A 338 -4.43 -29.24 -7.46
C ASN A 338 -4.49 -30.78 -7.54
N ILE A 339 -5.70 -31.35 -7.66
CA ILE A 339 -5.90 -32.79 -7.87
C ILE A 339 -5.33 -33.24 -9.22
N MET A 340 -5.61 -32.51 -10.32
CA MET A 340 -5.05 -32.83 -11.65
C MET A 340 -3.52 -32.86 -11.64
N VAL A 341 -2.88 -31.88 -10.99
CA VAL A 341 -1.42 -31.85 -10.82
C VAL A 341 -0.95 -33.05 -9.98
N HIS A 342 -1.60 -33.36 -8.85
CA HIS A 342 -1.26 -34.53 -8.02
C HIS A 342 -1.49 -35.89 -8.71
N GLN A 343 -2.37 -35.97 -9.71
CA GLN A 343 -2.56 -37.17 -10.55
C GLN A 343 -1.52 -37.32 -11.68
N ASN A 344 -0.88 -36.24 -12.13
CA ASN A 344 -0.12 -36.22 -13.38
C ASN A 344 1.22 -37.00 -13.38
N ASN A 345 1.60 -37.66 -12.27
CA ASN A 345 2.80 -38.50 -12.18
C ASN A 345 2.48 -40.00 -12.00
N PRO A 346 2.26 -40.76 -13.10
CA PRO A 346 1.90 -42.18 -13.02
C PRO A 346 3.01 -43.11 -12.47
N LYS A 347 4.20 -42.58 -12.13
CA LYS A 347 5.30 -43.34 -11.50
C LYS A 347 5.30 -43.20 -9.97
N PHE A 348 4.61 -42.20 -9.44
CA PHE A 348 4.51 -41.91 -8.02
C PHE A 348 3.15 -41.27 -7.71
N ASP A 349 2.14 -42.11 -7.47
CA ASP A 349 0.79 -41.69 -7.05
C ASP A 349 0.85 -41.12 -5.61
N ILE A 350 1.26 -39.85 -5.53
CA ILE A 350 1.33 -39.08 -4.28
C ILE A 350 -0.06 -38.91 -3.68
N LEU A 351 -1.11 -38.84 -4.50
CA LEU A 351 -2.48 -38.62 -4.04
C LEU A 351 -3.00 -39.86 -3.31
N ASN A 352 -2.72 -41.06 -3.80
CA ASN A 352 -2.97 -42.31 -3.08
C ASN A 352 -2.15 -42.40 -1.78
N ILE A 353 -0.89 -41.94 -1.77
CA ILE A 353 -0.06 -41.91 -0.55
C ILE A 353 -0.67 -40.99 0.51
N LEU A 354 -1.01 -39.75 0.16
CA LEU A 354 -1.52 -38.74 1.11
C LEU A 354 -2.95 -39.04 1.55
N THR A 355 -3.86 -39.44 0.66
CA THR A 355 -5.21 -39.89 1.04
C THR A 355 -5.17 -41.15 1.93
N THR A 356 -4.29 -42.12 1.64
CA THR A 356 -4.13 -43.31 2.51
C THR A 356 -3.60 -42.93 3.89
N LEU A 357 -2.63 -42.01 3.98
CA LEU A 357 -2.09 -41.53 5.24
C LEU A 357 -3.14 -40.73 6.04
N ALA A 358 -3.88 -39.82 5.39
CA ALA A 358 -4.96 -39.05 6.02
C ALA A 358 -6.03 -39.95 6.63
N ASN A 359 -6.45 -41.00 5.91
CA ASN A 359 -7.46 -41.96 6.38
C ASN A 359 -7.00 -42.88 7.54
N ILE A 360 -5.70 -42.92 7.87
CA ILE A 360 -5.18 -43.64 9.05
C ILE A 360 -4.61 -42.71 10.13
N THR A 361 -4.72 -41.39 9.94
CA THR A 361 -4.19 -40.38 10.87
C THR A 361 -5.27 -39.94 11.84
N THR A 362 -4.90 -39.86 13.13
CA THR A 362 -5.75 -39.24 14.16
C THR A 362 -5.40 -37.77 14.24
N PHE A 363 -6.35 -36.91 13.92
CA PHE A 363 -6.23 -35.46 13.93
C PHE A 363 -6.74 -34.92 15.28
N ASN A 364 -5.93 -34.11 15.98
CA ASN A 364 -6.27 -33.63 17.34
C ASN A 364 -6.84 -32.22 17.29
N ASN A 365 -5.98 -31.24 16.95
CA ASN A 365 -6.28 -29.85 16.59
C ASN A 365 -5.03 -29.28 15.87
N SER A 366 -5.16 -28.17 15.15
CA SER A 366 -4.06 -27.62 14.35
C SER A 366 -2.85 -27.10 15.16
N LYS A 367 -3.02 -26.71 16.43
CA LYS A 367 -1.91 -26.31 17.33
C LYS A 367 -1.07 -27.50 17.83
N MET A 368 -1.69 -28.65 18.12
CA MET A 368 -1.02 -29.84 18.67
C MET A 368 -0.47 -30.78 17.60
N ASP A 369 -1.09 -30.81 16.42
CA ASP A 369 -0.67 -31.64 15.30
C ASP A 369 0.53 -31.01 14.54
N ASP A 370 1.45 -31.85 14.05
CA ASP A 370 2.60 -31.36 13.29
C ASP A 370 2.23 -30.86 11.87
N GLU A 371 3.15 -30.15 11.21
CA GLU A 371 2.94 -29.59 9.86
C GLU A 371 2.47 -30.64 8.84
N PHE A 372 2.93 -31.88 8.97
CA PHE A 372 2.50 -32.94 8.06
C PHE A 372 1.08 -33.42 8.37
N THR A 373 0.76 -33.56 9.66
CA THR A 373 -0.55 -33.97 10.16
C THR A 373 -1.60 -32.92 9.79
N ARG A 374 -1.31 -31.62 9.92
CA ARG A 374 -2.13 -30.53 9.35
C ARG A 374 -2.34 -30.69 7.85
N ARG A 375 -1.25 -30.85 7.08
CA ARG A 375 -1.28 -31.04 5.61
C ARG A 375 -2.06 -32.28 5.16
N LEU A 376 -2.30 -33.26 6.02
CA LEU A 376 -3.15 -34.42 5.71
C LEU A 376 -4.66 -34.14 5.83
N VAL A 377 -5.08 -33.05 6.49
CA VAL A 377 -6.51 -32.74 6.69
C VAL A 377 -7.23 -32.57 5.35
N TYR A 378 -6.64 -31.83 4.41
CA TYR A 378 -7.18 -31.68 3.04
C TYR A 378 -7.40 -33.04 2.35
N PHE A 379 -6.39 -33.92 2.37
CA PHE A 379 -6.44 -35.24 1.73
C PHE A 379 -7.39 -36.25 2.40
N LYS A 380 -7.95 -35.93 3.58
CA LYS A 380 -9.02 -36.71 4.22
C LYS A 380 -10.34 -36.59 3.45
N PHE A 381 -10.56 -35.47 2.77
CA PHE A 381 -11.79 -35.16 2.01
C PHE A 381 -11.63 -35.36 0.51
N ILE A 382 -10.50 -35.94 0.09
CA ILE A 382 -10.30 -36.41 -1.27
C ILE A 382 -10.60 -37.92 -1.33
N SER A 383 -11.61 -38.27 -2.11
CA SER A 383 -12.05 -39.66 -2.33
C SER A 383 -11.98 -40.01 -3.82
N LYS A 384 -12.23 -41.28 -4.18
CA LYS A 384 -12.36 -41.72 -5.58
C LYS A 384 -13.82 -42.01 -5.91
N ASN A 385 -14.27 -41.52 -7.05
CA ASN A 385 -15.57 -41.88 -7.62
C ASN A 385 -15.51 -43.24 -8.35
N GLU A 386 -16.66 -43.66 -8.91
CA GLU A 386 -16.79 -44.92 -9.65
C GLU A 386 -15.87 -45.01 -10.89
N ASN A 387 -15.53 -43.87 -11.49
CA ASN A 387 -14.59 -43.77 -12.61
C ASN A 387 -13.11 -43.82 -12.17
N ASN A 388 -12.83 -44.02 -10.88
CA ASN A 388 -11.49 -43.98 -10.27
C ASN A 388 -10.75 -42.63 -10.47
N THR A 389 -11.47 -41.56 -10.81
CA THR A 389 -10.96 -40.19 -10.68
C THR A 389 -11.13 -39.72 -9.24
N TYR A 390 -10.21 -38.88 -8.77
CA TYR A 390 -10.37 -38.28 -7.45
C TYR A 390 -11.39 -37.13 -7.50
N ILE A 391 -12.09 -36.91 -6.39
CA ILE A 391 -13.04 -35.81 -6.16
C ILE A 391 -12.80 -35.23 -4.76
N TYR A 392 -13.12 -33.94 -4.57
CA TYR A 392 -12.97 -33.22 -3.30
C TYR A 392 -14.33 -32.91 -2.69
N ASP A 393 -14.51 -33.20 -1.39
CA ASP A 393 -15.69 -32.80 -0.63
C ASP A 393 -15.41 -31.50 0.15
N THR A 394 -15.57 -30.38 -0.55
CA THR A 394 -15.37 -29.03 0.00
C THR A 394 -16.25 -28.76 1.22
N ASN A 395 -17.49 -29.26 1.23
CA ASN A 395 -18.45 -29.00 2.31
C ASN A 395 -18.04 -29.73 3.60
N SER A 396 -17.66 -31.01 3.49
CA SER A 396 -17.14 -31.76 4.63
C SER A 396 -15.77 -31.26 5.10
N TYR A 397 -14.90 -30.80 4.18
CA TYR A 397 -13.62 -30.17 4.55
C TYR A 397 -13.85 -28.89 5.37
N GLN A 398 -14.63 -27.93 4.89
CA GLN A 398 -14.87 -26.67 5.62
C GLN A 398 -15.51 -26.93 6.99
N SER A 399 -16.52 -27.82 7.04
CA SER A 399 -17.17 -28.24 8.29
C SER A 399 -16.18 -28.85 9.30
N PHE A 400 -15.21 -29.64 8.82
CA PHE A 400 -14.18 -30.23 9.68
C PHE A 400 -13.07 -29.24 10.06
N LYS A 401 -12.66 -28.37 9.13
CA LYS A 401 -11.63 -27.33 9.32
C LYS A 401 -12.01 -26.40 10.47
N LEU A 402 -13.25 -25.89 10.46
CA LEU A 402 -13.79 -25.09 11.56
C LEU A 402 -13.67 -25.80 12.92
N PHE A 403 -14.00 -27.09 13.02
CA PHE A 403 -13.83 -27.87 14.26
C PHE A 403 -12.35 -28.19 14.60
N TYR A 404 -11.50 -28.31 13.60
CA TYR A 404 -10.08 -28.65 13.74
C TYR A 404 -9.25 -27.46 14.24
N ASP A 405 -9.61 -26.27 13.77
CA ASP A 405 -8.99 -25.00 14.15
C ASP A 405 -9.66 -24.40 15.41
N ASN A 406 -11.00 -24.37 15.52
CA ASN A 406 -11.71 -23.80 16.68
C ASN A 406 -11.72 -24.69 17.94
N LYS A 407 -10.67 -25.48 18.16
CA LYS A 407 -10.35 -26.11 19.45
C LYS A 407 -9.51 -25.21 20.36
N LEU A 408 -9.40 -23.94 20.02
CA LEU A 408 -8.82 -22.88 20.84
C LEU A 408 -9.70 -22.65 22.08
N THR A 409 -9.05 -22.49 23.23
CA THR A 409 -9.63 -21.77 24.38
C THR A 409 -9.75 -20.29 24.04
N VAL A 410 -10.74 -19.59 24.63
CA VAL A 410 -10.95 -18.15 24.35
C VAL A 410 -9.74 -17.30 24.79
N ASP A 411 -9.01 -17.75 25.82
CA ASP A 411 -7.77 -17.10 26.27
C ASP A 411 -6.65 -17.14 25.19
N ASP A 412 -6.64 -18.19 24.35
CA ASP A 412 -5.60 -18.47 23.36
C ASP A 412 -5.69 -17.58 22.10
N SER A 413 -6.82 -16.89 21.89
CA SER A 413 -7.03 -15.98 20.76
C SER A 413 -6.55 -14.55 21.02
N ASN A 414 -6.44 -14.13 22.28
CA ASN A 414 -6.14 -12.73 22.60
C ASN A 414 -4.64 -12.43 22.42
N GLU A 415 -3.73 -13.23 23.00
CA GLU A 415 -2.29 -13.10 22.72
C GLU A 415 -1.96 -13.23 21.21
N LEU A 416 -2.76 -13.98 20.45
CA LEU A 416 -2.57 -14.14 19.01
C LEU A 416 -3.09 -12.93 18.22
N ARG A 417 -4.21 -12.31 18.63
CA ARG A 417 -4.71 -11.04 18.05
C ARG A 417 -3.73 -9.90 18.35
N ASP A 418 -3.29 -9.75 19.59
CA ASP A 418 -2.31 -8.73 20.00
C ASP A 418 -1.01 -8.81 19.19
N TYR A 419 -0.55 -10.02 18.86
CA TYR A 419 0.64 -10.25 18.03
C TYR A 419 0.41 -9.99 16.53
N LEU A 420 -0.81 -10.21 16.02
CA LEU A 420 -1.10 -10.13 14.57
C LEU A 420 -1.48 -8.72 14.09
N TYR A 421 -2.02 -7.86 14.95
CA TYR A 421 -2.47 -6.51 14.59
C TYR A 421 -1.48 -5.38 14.97
N SER A 422 -0.32 -5.69 15.55
CA SER A 422 0.64 -4.65 16.00
C SER A 422 1.60 -4.13 14.93
N ASP A 423 1.67 -4.76 13.75
CA ASP A 423 2.49 -4.32 12.60
C ASP A 423 1.57 -3.75 11.51
N GLU A 424 1.64 -2.44 11.22
CA GLU A 424 0.81 -1.80 10.18
C GLU A 424 1.03 -2.46 8.79
N MET A 425 2.26 -2.87 8.50
CA MET A 425 2.64 -3.57 7.26
C MET A 425 1.92 -4.92 7.08
N PHE A 426 1.36 -5.50 8.15
CA PHE A 426 0.55 -6.72 8.06
C PHE A 426 -0.87 -6.46 7.54
N ASN A 427 -1.43 -5.25 7.71
CA ASN A 427 -2.81 -4.95 7.31
C ASN A 427 -2.96 -4.82 5.79
N ASP A 428 -2.07 -4.09 5.11
CA ASP A 428 -2.04 -4.04 3.64
C ASP A 428 -1.83 -5.43 3.03
N PHE A 429 -1.03 -6.28 3.68
CA PHE A 429 -0.79 -7.64 3.22
C PHE A 429 -1.95 -8.60 3.54
N ASN A 430 -2.71 -8.35 4.61
CA ASN A 430 -3.97 -9.05 4.92
C ASN A 430 -5.05 -8.71 3.88
N ASN A 431 -5.14 -7.45 3.43
CA ASN A 431 -5.99 -7.05 2.30
C ASN A 431 -5.59 -7.77 0.99
N GLU A 432 -4.29 -8.03 0.78
CA GLU A 432 -3.81 -8.86 -0.33
C GLU A 432 -3.99 -10.38 -0.12
N MET A 433 -4.46 -10.83 1.05
CA MET A 433 -4.63 -12.24 1.45
C MET A 433 -6.10 -12.67 1.53
N ASN A 434 -6.97 -11.86 2.14
CA ASN A 434 -8.42 -12.06 2.07
C ASN A 434 -8.90 -12.05 0.61
N ASN A 435 -8.18 -11.32 -0.25
CA ASN A 435 -8.32 -11.32 -1.71
C ASN A 435 -7.62 -12.52 -2.42
N ARG A 436 -7.52 -13.68 -1.76
CA ARG A 436 -7.04 -14.95 -2.35
C ARG A 436 -7.92 -16.12 -1.92
N ASN A 437 -8.83 -16.55 -2.81
CA ASN A 437 -9.66 -17.75 -2.61
C ASN A 437 -8.85 -19.06 -2.73
N VAL A 438 -7.99 -19.35 -1.75
CA VAL A 438 -7.22 -20.60 -1.61
C VAL A 438 -7.78 -21.40 -0.43
N VAL A 439 -8.51 -22.47 -0.72
CA VAL A 439 -9.18 -23.27 0.31
C VAL A 439 -8.18 -24.17 1.07
N GLU A 440 -7.04 -24.52 0.45
CA GLU A 440 -5.94 -25.29 1.06
C GLU A 440 -5.17 -24.48 2.13
N ASN A 441 -5.78 -24.44 3.32
CA ASN A 441 -5.11 -24.26 4.62
C ASN A 441 -4.61 -22.84 4.96
N ASN A 442 -5.47 -21.96 5.50
CA ASN A 442 -5.07 -20.69 6.13
C ASN A 442 -3.91 -20.84 7.13
N ASN A 443 -3.81 -21.99 7.83
CA ASN A 443 -2.72 -22.30 8.77
C ASN A 443 -1.38 -22.69 8.10
N ASP A 444 -1.40 -23.34 6.92
CA ASP A 444 -0.16 -23.54 6.16
C ASP A 444 0.19 -22.34 5.29
N GLU A 445 -0.80 -21.57 4.83
CA GLU A 445 -0.58 -20.28 4.20
C GLU A 445 0.02 -19.30 5.21
N LEU A 446 -0.50 -19.18 6.43
CA LEU A 446 0.12 -18.38 7.48
C LEU A 446 1.55 -18.86 7.80
N TYR A 447 1.82 -20.17 7.78
CA TYR A 447 3.18 -20.69 7.89
C TYR A 447 4.05 -20.33 6.67
N GLU A 448 3.56 -20.50 5.45
CA GLU A 448 4.26 -20.19 4.20
C GLU A 448 4.37 -18.68 3.93
N MET A 449 3.52 -17.86 4.55
CA MET A 449 3.54 -16.40 4.67
C MET A 449 4.61 -15.99 5.67
N LYS A 450 4.61 -16.56 6.89
CA LYS A 450 5.69 -16.34 7.86
C LYS A 450 7.04 -16.75 7.24
N ILE A 451 7.11 -17.87 6.52
CA ILE A 451 8.30 -18.28 5.76
C ILE A 451 8.56 -17.38 4.54
N LYS A 452 7.55 -16.83 3.85
CA LYS A 452 7.73 -15.84 2.76
C LYS A 452 8.31 -14.53 3.31
N ALA A 453 7.68 -13.95 4.33
CA ALA A 453 8.15 -12.77 5.06
C ALA A 453 9.56 -13.00 5.60
N ILE A 454 9.82 -14.10 6.31
CA ILE A 454 11.17 -14.46 6.77
C ILE A 454 12.17 -14.65 5.60
N ASN A 455 11.74 -15.02 4.38
CA ASN A 455 12.62 -15.07 3.21
C ASN A 455 12.79 -13.72 2.48
N THR A 456 11.81 -12.82 2.53
CA THR A 456 11.94 -11.41 2.11
C THR A 456 12.86 -10.67 3.07
N ASN A 457 12.50 -10.72 4.35
CA ASN A 457 13.18 -10.04 5.45
C ASN A 457 14.56 -10.67 5.69
N LYS A 458 14.81 -11.92 5.29
CA LYS A 458 16.17 -12.49 5.17
C LYS A 458 17.10 -11.63 4.32
N ASP A 459 16.64 -11.15 3.15
CA ASP A 459 17.49 -10.32 2.29
C ASP A 459 17.73 -8.95 2.98
N ASN A 460 16.74 -8.45 3.71
CA ASN A 460 16.86 -7.26 4.56
C ASN A 460 17.78 -7.49 5.78
N ILE A 461 17.84 -8.71 6.34
CA ILE A 461 18.70 -9.08 7.48
C ILE A 461 20.15 -9.33 7.02
N ASP A 462 20.37 -9.82 5.79
CA ASP A 462 21.71 -9.84 5.16
C ASP A 462 22.18 -8.39 4.87
N LEU A 463 21.30 -7.54 4.34
CA LEU A 463 21.53 -6.09 4.19
C LEU A 463 21.88 -5.43 5.54
N GLU A 464 21.05 -5.59 6.57
CA GLU A 464 21.26 -5.01 7.91
C GLU A 464 22.57 -5.50 8.53
N LEU A 465 22.86 -6.81 8.44
CA LEU A 465 24.11 -7.38 8.94
C LEU A 465 25.32 -6.85 8.16
N ARG A 466 25.20 -6.63 6.85
CA ARG A 466 26.24 -5.99 6.02
C ARG A 466 26.44 -4.52 6.43
N THR A 467 25.38 -3.76 6.60
CA THR A 467 25.40 -2.36 7.06
C THR A 467 26.05 -2.25 8.44
N MET A 468 25.62 -3.03 9.44
CA MET A 468 26.21 -3.00 10.78
C MET A 468 27.66 -3.53 10.84
N LEU A 469 28.01 -4.58 10.10
CA LEU A 469 29.41 -5.02 10.01
C LEU A 469 30.29 -3.95 9.36
N TYR A 470 29.78 -3.23 8.36
CA TYR A 470 30.48 -2.10 7.75
C TYR A 470 30.61 -0.90 8.71
N ILE A 471 29.57 -0.57 9.49
CA ILE A 471 29.63 0.47 10.53
C ILE A 471 30.68 0.10 11.59
N ILE A 472 30.62 -1.12 12.14
CA ILE A 472 31.60 -1.63 13.12
C ILE A 472 33.02 -1.56 12.56
N GLN A 473 33.24 -1.82 11.26
CA GLN A 473 34.55 -1.74 10.64
C GLN A 473 35.12 -0.30 10.57
N ASN A 474 34.28 0.72 10.70
CA ASN A 474 34.67 2.13 10.67
C ASN A 474 34.66 2.82 12.05
N ILE A 475 33.99 2.25 13.07
CA ILE A 475 33.99 2.78 14.44
C ILE A 475 35.39 2.77 15.07
N ASN A 476 35.78 3.89 15.67
CA ASN A 476 36.93 3.99 16.56
C ASN A 476 36.55 3.60 18.01
N PHE A 477 36.71 2.33 18.36
CA PHE A 477 36.27 1.81 19.67
C PHE A 477 37.01 2.43 20.87
N ASN A 478 38.25 2.90 20.69
CA ASN A 478 39.01 3.56 21.74
C ASN A 478 38.49 4.96 22.09
N GLU A 479 37.81 5.61 21.14
CA GLU A 479 37.28 6.98 21.25
C GLU A 479 35.80 6.97 21.63
N MET A 480 35.02 6.08 21.02
CA MET A 480 33.58 5.93 21.27
C MET A 480 33.27 5.21 22.61
N TYR A 481 34.14 4.28 23.03
CA TYR A 481 33.97 3.49 24.26
C TYR A 481 35.26 3.44 25.11
N PRO A 482 35.83 4.59 25.51
CA PRO A 482 37.18 4.67 26.10
C PRO A 482 37.34 3.88 27.41
N ASN A 483 36.23 3.61 28.11
CA ASN A 483 36.20 2.84 29.36
C ASN A 483 36.06 1.32 29.15
N TYR A 484 35.92 0.83 27.91
CA TYR A 484 35.68 -0.59 27.61
C TYR A 484 36.71 -1.18 26.62
N ASN A 485 37.40 -2.24 27.04
CA ASN A 485 38.47 -2.85 26.24
C ASN A 485 37.93 -3.86 25.21
N PHE A 486 37.26 -3.35 24.17
CA PHE A 486 36.73 -4.16 23.06
C PHE A 486 37.80 -5.07 22.43
N LYS A 487 39.06 -4.63 22.36
CA LYS A 487 40.18 -5.40 21.81
C LYS A 487 40.52 -6.66 22.61
N LYS A 488 40.26 -6.65 23.93
CA LYS A 488 40.44 -7.82 24.81
C LYS A 488 39.24 -8.77 24.73
N GLU A 489 38.02 -8.21 24.72
CA GLU A 489 36.77 -8.98 24.82
C GLU A 489 36.31 -9.57 23.48
N PHE A 490 36.66 -8.93 22.36
CA PHE A 490 36.26 -9.28 20.99
C PHE A 490 37.48 -9.36 20.05
N PRO A 491 38.39 -10.34 20.26
CA PRO A 491 39.58 -10.49 19.42
C PRO A 491 39.26 -10.74 17.93
N GLU A 492 38.05 -11.20 17.59
CA GLU A 492 37.60 -11.35 16.19
C GLU A 492 37.54 -10.02 15.41
N LEU A 493 37.33 -8.89 16.09
CA LEU A 493 37.33 -7.55 15.47
C LEU A 493 38.73 -7.14 14.96
N LYS A 494 39.80 -7.71 15.55
CA LYS A 494 41.20 -7.37 15.22
C LYS A 494 41.50 -5.87 15.30
N ILE A 495 40.97 -5.20 16.31
CA ILE A 495 41.17 -3.76 16.56
C ILE A 495 42.66 -3.41 16.52
N ASN A 496 43.01 -2.38 15.75
CA ASN A 496 44.40 -1.97 15.50
C ASN A 496 45.00 -1.19 16.69
N LYS A 497 45.88 -0.20 16.48
CA LYS A 497 46.41 0.65 17.56
C LYS A 497 45.57 1.90 17.77
N GLU A 498 45.06 2.52 16.70
CA GLU A 498 44.15 3.68 16.80
C GLU A 498 42.85 3.33 17.52
N GLY A 499 42.27 2.16 17.22
CA GLY A 499 40.99 1.68 17.79
C GLY A 499 40.01 1.12 16.75
N ILE A 500 40.42 1.03 15.49
CA ILE A 500 39.57 0.65 14.35
C ILE A 500 39.70 -0.87 14.06
N PRO A 501 38.60 -1.62 13.88
CA PRO A 501 38.62 -3.04 13.49
C PRO A 501 39.23 -3.28 12.09
N LYS A 502 39.78 -4.49 11.90
CA LYS A 502 40.43 -4.93 10.64
C LYS A 502 40.12 -6.40 10.32
N PHE A 503 38.83 -6.72 10.19
CA PHE A 503 38.35 -8.01 9.68
C PHE A 503 38.03 -7.97 8.18
N ASP A 504 37.76 -9.15 7.61
CA ASP A 504 37.43 -9.34 6.20
C ASP A 504 35.90 -9.51 6.11
N LEU A 505 35.22 -8.45 5.66
CA LEU A 505 33.76 -8.36 5.60
C LEU A 505 33.15 -9.51 4.76
N LYS A 506 33.63 -9.73 3.53
CA LYS A 506 33.11 -10.78 2.63
C LYS A 506 33.37 -12.21 3.19
N LYS A 507 34.40 -12.41 4.04
CA LYS A 507 34.64 -13.68 4.75
C LYS A 507 33.82 -13.83 6.03
N VAL A 508 33.53 -12.74 6.74
CA VAL A 508 32.67 -12.73 7.94
C VAL A 508 31.22 -13.01 7.56
N ILE A 509 30.67 -12.32 6.54
CA ILE A 509 29.31 -12.57 6.01
C ILE A 509 29.12 -14.04 5.62
N LYS A 510 30.09 -14.63 4.88
CA LYS A 510 30.08 -16.05 4.47
C LYS A 510 30.18 -17.07 5.62
N GLY A 511 30.35 -16.61 6.87
CA GLY A 511 30.25 -17.47 8.05
C GLY A 511 28.84 -17.63 8.60
N PHE A 512 27.90 -16.77 8.20
CA PHE A 512 26.50 -16.80 8.66
C PHE A 512 25.61 -17.68 7.77
N LYS A 513 24.49 -18.15 8.33
CA LYS A 513 23.54 -19.08 7.69
C LYS A 513 22.16 -18.46 7.51
N PHE A 514 21.99 -17.72 6.41
CA PHE A 514 20.72 -17.15 5.97
C PHE A 514 19.77 -18.19 5.34
N ASP A 515 19.52 -19.31 6.01
CA ASP A 515 18.54 -20.32 5.59
C ASP A 515 17.55 -20.58 6.73
N PRO A 516 16.33 -20.02 6.64
CA PRO A 516 15.29 -20.14 7.67
C PRO A 516 14.95 -21.59 8.06
N ASN A 517 15.20 -22.57 7.18
CA ASN A 517 14.97 -23.98 7.47
C ASN A 517 15.93 -24.56 8.52
N ASN A 518 16.99 -23.82 8.91
CA ASN A 518 17.86 -24.18 10.03
C ASN A 518 17.47 -23.48 11.35
N CYS A 519 16.51 -22.54 11.33
CA CYS A 519 15.96 -21.97 12.55
C CYS A 519 14.92 -22.94 13.11
N ASN A 520 15.32 -23.75 14.09
CA ASN A 520 14.44 -24.77 14.68
C ASN A 520 13.14 -24.17 15.28
N TYR A 521 13.19 -22.94 15.79
CA TYR A 521 12.04 -22.26 16.39
C TYR A 521 10.94 -21.87 15.38
N CYS A 522 11.26 -21.70 14.09
CA CYS A 522 10.27 -21.33 13.07
C CYS A 522 9.20 -22.41 12.80
N ILE A 523 9.44 -23.66 13.24
CA ILE A 523 8.53 -24.80 13.01
C ILE A 523 7.35 -24.79 14.00
N GLU A 524 7.49 -24.12 15.14
CA GLU A 524 6.52 -24.13 16.25
C GLU A 524 5.69 -22.83 16.33
N ASN A 525 5.48 -22.17 15.18
CA ASN A 525 4.62 -20.99 14.92
C ASN A 525 4.90 -19.67 15.70
N LEU A 526 5.70 -19.70 16.76
CA LEU A 526 5.90 -18.61 17.74
C LEU A 526 7.18 -17.76 17.54
N CYS A 527 7.95 -17.99 16.47
CA CYS A 527 9.21 -17.27 16.23
C CYS A 527 8.94 -15.90 15.58
N SER A 528 9.36 -14.79 16.22
CA SER A 528 9.30 -13.46 15.60
C SER A 528 10.45 -13.24 14.63
N GLU A 529 10.37 -12.23 13.76
CA GLU A 529 11.52 -11.82 12.93
C GLU A 529 12.75 -11.49 13.78
N LYS A 530 12.52 -10.84 14.93
CA LYS A 530 13.55 -10.41 15.88
C LYS A 530 14.26 -11.65 16.49
N ASP A 531 13.57 -12.78 16.66
CA ASP A 531 14.16 -14.08 17.01
C ASP A 531 14.93 -14.74 15.83
N VAL A 532 14.45 -14.63 14.59
CA VAL A 532 15.17 -15.12 13.40
C VAL A 532 16.48 -14.37 13.20
N LEU A 533 16.48 -13.05 13.36
CA LEU A 533 17.69 -12.21 13.37
C LEU A 533 18.67 -12.72 14.43
N VAL A 534 18.21 -12.97 15.66
CA VAL A 534 19.02 -13.55 16.75
C VAL A 534 19.65 -14.91 16.39
N GLU A 535 18.92 -15.83 15.75
CA GLU A 535 19.48 -17.13 15.30
C GLU A 535 20.44 -16.99 14.11
N ILE A 536 20.13 -16.14 13.12
CA ILE A 536 21.07 -15.82 12.04
C ILE A 536 22.36 -15.25 12.62
N TYR A 537 22.29 -14.33 13.58
CA TYR A 537 23.46 -13.64 14.14
C TYR A 537 24.31 -14.53 15.07
N LYS A 538 23.74 -15.61 15.63
CA LYS A 538 24.51 -16.68 16.31
C LYS A 538 25.24 -17.61 15.34
N SER A 539 24.75 -17.74 14.11
CA SER A 539 25.11 -18.86 13.22
C SER A 539 26.59 -18.89 12.77
N ASN A 540 27.35 -17.80 12.97
CA ASN A 540 28.78 -17.70 12.76
C ASN A 540 29.57 -17.76 14.08
N PRO A 541 29.94 -18.95 14.60
CA PRO A 541 30.67 -19.09 15.86
C PRO A 541 32.13 -18.59 15.82
N LYS A 542 32.57 -17.94 14.73
CA LYS A 542 33.90 -17.33 14.59
C LYS A 542 33.88 -15.80 14.63
N PHE A 543 32.69 -15.20 14.71
CA PHE A 543 32.50 -13.76 14.80
C PHE A 543 31.15 -13.50 15.48
N ASN A 544 31.15 -13.34 16.81
CA ASN A 544 29.91 -13.27 17.59
C ASN A 544 29.31 -11.86 17.55
N ILE A 545 28.78 -11.49 16.38
CA ILE A 545 28.15 -10.18 16.14
C ILE A 545 27.03 -9.88 17.14
N LEU A 546 26.26 -10.88 17.57
CA LEU A 546 25.18 -10.71 18.53
C LEU A 546 25.71 -10.24 19.90
N LYS A 547 26.80 -10.84 20.41
CA LYS A 547 27.45 -10.40 21.65
C LYS A 547 28.09 -9.02 21.48
N ILE A 548 28.70 -8.74 20.32
CA ILE A 548 29.30 -7.43 20.03
C ILE A 548 28.23 -6.33 20.08
N LEU A 549 27.14 -6.48 19.32
CA LEU A 549 26.04 -5.50 19.28
C LEU A 549 25.32 -5.37 20.64
N LYS A 550 25.03 -6.48 21.34
CA LYS A 550 24.48 -6.42 22.71
C LYS A 550 25.36 -5.59 23.64
N THR A 551 26.68 -5.81 23.59
CA THR A 551 27.64 -5.12 24.46
C THR A 551 27.77 -3.64 24.09
N MET A 552 27.70 -3.29 22.80
CA MET A 552 27.64 -1.90 22.37
C MET A 552 26.34 -1.24 22.85
N ALA A 553 25.19 -1.90 22.70
CA ALA A 553 23.90 -1.39 23.18
C ALA A 553 23.85 -1.18 24.70
N ASP A 554 24.46 -2.08 25.48
CA ASP A 554 24.57 -1.95 26.95
C ASP A 554 25.48 -0.79 27.39
N LEU A 555 26.39 -0.34 26.53
CA LEU A 555 27.29 0.79 26.76
C LEU A 555 26.77 2.10 26.16
N THR A 556 25.71 2.06 25.35
CA THR A 556 25.13 3.22 24.67
C THR A 556 23.96 3.80 25.47
N THR A 557 24.02 5.10 25.73
CA THR A 557 22.86 5.87 26.19
C THR A 557 21.99 6.25 25.00
N PHE A 558 20.81 5.64 24.93
CA PHE A 558 19.75 5.99 23.97
C PHE A 558 18.89 7.13 24.50
N THR A 559 18.38 7.96 23.58
CA THR A 559 17.51 9.10 23.86
C THR A 559 16.18 8.92 23.11
N ASN A 560 16.08 9.42 21.87
CA ASN A 560 15.00 9.16 20.92
C ASN A 560 15.53 9.27 19.47
N GLU A 561 14.74 8.87 18.48
CA GLU A 561 15.11 8.87 17.05
C GLU A 561 15.70 10.22 16.55
N PHE A 562 15.22 11.36 17.06
CA PHE A 562 15.67 12.68 16.63
C PHE A 562 17.01 13.16 17.23
N HIS A 563 17.47 12.54 18.32
CA HIS A 563 18.69 12.94 19.04
C HIS A 563 19.74 11.83 19.07
N ASP A 564 19.33 10.60 18.77
CA ASP A 564 20.20 9.49 18.49
C ASP A 564 20.54 9.43 17.00
N ASN A 565 21.79 9.09 16.66
CA ASN A 565 22.15 8.90 15.26
C ASN A 565 21.63 7.55 14.74
N SER A 566 21.60 7.40 13.41
CA SER A 566 21.19 6.16 12.73
C SER A 566 21.96 4.91 13.19
N PHE A 567 23.19 5.02 13.68
CA PHE A 567 23.86 3.86 14.29
C PHE A 567 23.22 3.45 15.64
N LYS A 568 22.88 4.41 16.51
CA LYS A 568 22.11 4.13 17.74
C LYS A 568 20.71 3.58 17.41
N GLU A 569 20.07 4.08 16.36
CA GLU A 569 18.79 3.58 15.83
C GLU A 569 18.87 2.08 15.45
N TYR A 570 19.92 1.66 14.75
CA TYR A 570 20.17 0.22 14.53
C TYR A 570 20.47 -0.55 15.83
N LEU A 571 21.07 0.11 16.82
CA LEU A 571 21.62 -0.53 18.01
C LEU A 571 20.61 -0.73 19.15
N TYR A 572 19.59 0.11 19.31
CA TYR A 572 18.71 0.07 20.49
C TYR A 572 17.97 -1.26 20.63
N LYS A 573 17.58 -1.90 19.52
CA LYS A 573 16.93 -3.23 19.53
C LYS A 573 17.80 -4.32 20.14
N PHE A 574 19.14 -4.20 20.05
CA PHE A 574 20.05 -5.18 20.63
C PHE A 574 20.08 -5.13 22.16
N LYS A 575 19.65 -4.04 22.80
CA LYS A 575 19.50 -3.92 24.27
C LYS A 575 18.57 -4.98 24.86
N PHE A 576 17.57 -5.42 24.09
CA PHE A 576 16.49 -6.32 24.51
C PHE A 576 16.79 -7.81 24.29
N ILE A 577 18.02 -8.14 23.90
CA ILE A 577 18.45 -9.53 23.71
C ILE A 577 18.92 -10.11 25.05
N ILE A 578 18.07 -10.90 25.68
CA ILE A 578 18.34 -11.52 26.99
C ILE A 578 19.13 -12.82 26.84
N LEU A 579 20.17 -13.01 27.66
CA LEU A 579 20.91 -14.28 27.78
C LEU A 579 20.28 -15.10 28.91
N LYS A 580 19.67 -16.25 28.60
CA LYS A 580 19.07 -17.15 29.61
C LYS A 580 20.12 -18.12 30.17
N GLU A 581 19.77 -18.78 31.27
CA GLU A 581 20.65 -19.70 32.02
C GLU A 581 21.16 -20.90 31.20
N ASP A 582 20.46 -21.26 30.11
CA ASP A 582 20.87 -22.30 29.17
C ASP A 582 21.99 -21.86 28.20
N GLY A 583 22.47 -20.62 28.33
CA GLY A 583 23.51 -20.03 27.49
C GLY A 583 23.03 -19.56 26.12
N LYS A 584 21.71 -19.56 25.85
CA LYS A 584 21.14 -19.02 24.61
C LYS A 584 20.62 -17.59 24.82
N TYR A 585 20.87 -16.76 23.81
CA TYR A 585 20.20 -15.46 23.68
C TYR A 585 18.76 -15.65 23.17
N TYR A 586 17.85 -14.80 23.59
CA TYR A 586 16.45 -14.70 23.13
C TYR A 586 16.09 -13.23 22.95
N PHE A 587 15.13 -12.90 22.09
CA PHE A 587 14.66 -11.52 21.98
C PHE A 587 13.49 -11.27 22.95
N ASP A 588 13.60 -10.26 23.81
CA ASP A 588 12.48 -9.85 24.67
C ASP A 588 11.52 -8.94 23.89
N ASN A 589 10.66 -9.56 23.07
CA ASN A 589 9.68 -8.85 22.24
C ASN A 589 8.75 -7.94 23.07
N VAL A 590 8.44 -8.30 24.33
CA VAL A 590 7.51 -7.53 25.19
C VAL A 590 8.18 -6.25 25.70
N SER A 591 9.38 -6.36 26.29
CA SER A 591 10.13 -5.18 26.72
C SER A 591 10.57 -4.32 25.54
N PHE A 592 10.85 -4.94 24.38
CA PHE A 592 11.20 -4.24 23.16
C PHE A 592 10.02 -3.44 22.61
N ASN A 593 8.87 -4.06 22.30
CA ASN A 593 7.73 -3.33 21.72
C ASN A 593 7.27 -2.17 22.62
N LYS A 594 7.35 -2.34 23.95
CA LYS A 594 7.10 -1.25 24.91
C LYS A 594 8.12 -0.11 24.83
N TYR A 595 9.40 -0.41 24.62
CA TYR A 595 10.44 0.61 24.46
C TYR A 595 10.46 1.24 23.06
N GLU A 596 10.22 0.46 22.01
CA GLU A 596 10.03 0.88 20.63
C GLU A 596 8.91 1.92 20.54
N LYS A 597 7.74 1.64 21.16
CA LYS A 597 6.69 2.65 21.33
C LYS A 597 7.18 3.90 22.06
N ILE A 598 7.99 3.83 23.12
CA ILE A 598 8.50 5.04 23.81
C ILE A 598 9.54 5.80 22.95
N TYR A 599 10.42 5.09 22.26
CA TYR A 599 11.50 5.63 21.43
C TYR A 599 10.94 6.39 20.22
N PHE A 600 9.94 5.79 19.55
CA PHE A 600 9.27 6.39 18.39
C PHE A 600 8.10 7.32 18.75
N ILE A 601 7.17 7.01 19.68
CA ILE A 601 5.97 7.87 19.91
C ILE A 601 6.33 9.27 20.46
N SER A 602 7.58 9.49 20.90
CA SER A 602 8.13 10.85 21.09
C SER A 602 8.08 11.74 19.81
N LEU A 603 7.80 11.16 18.64
CA LEU A 603 7.45 11.79 17.36
C LEU A 603 6.29 12.79 17.46
N TYR A 604 5.35 12.59 18.39
CA TYR A 604 4.18 13.45 18.57
C TYR A 604 4.02 13.93 20.01
N ASP A 605 4.95 14.76 20.50
CA ASP A 605 4.56 15.79 21.47
C ASP A 605 3.62 16.78 20.76
N ILE A 606 2.33 16.41 20.75
CA ILE A 606 1.27 17.15 20.06
C ILE A 606 1.32 18.59 20.55
N SER A 607 1.57 19.54 19.63
CA SER A 607 1.80 20.92 20.02
C SER A 607 0.64 21.46 20.85
N VAL A 608 0.91 22.39 21.76
CA VAL A 608 -0.14 22.99 22.62
C VAL A 608 -1.27 23.63 21.80
N GLY A 609 -0.98 24.03 20.55
CA GLY A 609 -1.97 24.49 19.58
C GLY A 609 -2.83 23.36 19.00
N ASP A 610 -2.27 22.17 18.77
CA ASP A 610 -2.98 21.01 18.24
C ASP A 610 -3.76 20.27 19.35
N LYS A 611 -3.18 20.14 20.56
CA LYS A 611 -3.91 19.78 21.79
C LYS A 611 -5.13 20.70 21.99
N ARG A 612 -5.01 22.00 21.69
CA ARG A 612 -6.17 22.92 21.72
C ARG A 612 -7.20 22.67 20.61
N LYS A 613 -6.78 22.42 19.35
CA LYS A 613 -7.73 22.07 18.27
C LYS A 613 -8.54 20.82 18.62
N MET A 614 -7.89 19.79 19.17
CA MET A 614 -8.57 18.58 19.64
C MET A 614 -9.58 18.88 20.76
N PHE A 615 -9.20 19.73 21.72
CA PHE A 615 -10.13 20.21 22.76
C PHE A 615 -11.36 20.91 22.16
N GLU A 616 -11.17 21.84 21.22
CA GLU A 616 -12.24 22.58 20.54
C GLU A 616 -13.15 21.69 19.65
N LEU A 617 -12.66 20.54 19.18
CA LEU A 617 -13.47 19.52 18.52
C LEU A 617 -14.27 18.69 19.52
N LEU A 618 -13.62 18.18 20.59
CA LEU A 618 -14.29 17.43 21.65
C LEU A 618 -15.40 18.25 22.33
N LEU A 619 -15.24 19.57 22.51
CA LEU A 619 -16.32 20.40 23.04
C LEU A 619 -17.59 20.38 22.16
N LYS A 620 -17.47 20.24 20.83
CA LYS A 620 -18.63 20.14 19.93
C LYS A 620 -19.31 18.78 20.08
N GLU A 621 -18.53 17.72 20.20
CA GLU A 621 -19.01 16.36 20.46
C GLU A 621 -19.71 16.27 21.82
N ILE A 622 -19.11 16.80 22.89
CA ILE A 622 -19.72 16.89 24.22
C ILE A 622 -21.06 17.62 24.14
N ASN A 623 -21.12 18.79 23.48
CA ASN A 623 -22.38 19.53 23.35
C ASN A 623 -23.46 18.70 22.61
N SER A 624 -23.09 17.98 21.55
CA SER A 624 -24.00 17.08 20.83
C SER A 624 -24.51 15.97 21.75
N ASN A 625 -23.60 15.28 22.43
CA ASN A 625 -23.93 14.14 23.29
C ASN A 625 -24.76 14.56 24.52
N LEU A 626 -24.57 15.78 25.04
CA LEU A 626 -25.40 16.33 26.11
C LEU A 626 -26.83 16.63 25.65
N GLU A 627 -27.03 17.18 24.45
CA GLU A 627 -28.38 17.35 23.89
C GLU A 627 -29.03 15.98 23.57
N THR A 628 -28.25 14.97 23.14
CA THR A 628 -28.73 13.59 23.01
C THR A 628 -29.15 12.99 24.36
N LEU A 629 -28.33 13.08 25.41
CA LEU A 629 -28.74 12.62 26.75
C LEU A 629 -30.03 13.31 27.23
N LYS A 630 -30.18 14.60 26.94
CA LYS A 630 -31.33 15.42 27.36
C LYS A 630 -32.64 15.10 26.62
N SER A 631 -32.61 14.41 25.48
CA SER A 631 -33.82 14.04 24.74
C SER A 631 -34.48 12.74 25.23
N TYR A 632 -33.75 11.87 25.94
CA TYR A 632 -34.27 10.59 26.42
C TYR A 632 -34.97 10.65 27.78
N ASN A 633 -35.93 9.74 27.98
CA ASN A 633 -36.57 9.48 29.26
C ASN A 633 -35.79 8.40 30.04
N PHE A 634 -34.92 8.81 30.96
CA PHE A 634 -34.07 7.91 31.73
C PHE A 634 -34.88 6.93 32.62
N THR A 635 -36.09 7.29 33.06
CA THR A 635 -36.94 6.38 33.86
C THR A 635 -37.68 5.33 33.02
N GLU A 636 -37.84 5.55 31.71
CA GLU A 636 -38.34 4.53 30.77
C GLU A 636 -37.21 3.61 30.29
N LEU A 637 -36.01 4.16 30.06
CA LEU A 637 -34.83 3.37 29.69
C LEU A 637 -34.30 2.51 30.85
N TYR A 638 -34.25 3.06 32.06
CA TYR A 638 -33.60 2.44 33.23
C TYR A 638 -34.53 2.48 34.46
N PRO A 639 -35.71 1.80 34.42
CA PRO A 639 -36.76 1.92 35.44
C PRO A 639 -36.37 1.41 36.83
N SER A 640 -35.24 0.73 36.97
CA SER A 640 -34.67 0.24 38.23
C SER A 640 -33.58 1.14 38.84
N PHE A 641 -33.16 2.21 38.16
CA PHE A 641 -31.98 3.01 38.55
C PHE A 641 -32.37 4.33 39.23
N ASN A 642 -31.78 4.62 40.41
CA ASN A 642 -32.11 5.81 41.19
C ASN A 642 -31.24 7.02 40.80
N PHE A 643 -31.57 7.68 39.69
CA PHE A 643 -30.86 8.87 39.20
C PHE A 643 -30.72 10.03 40.20
N LYS A 644 -31.54 10.10 41.26
CA LYS A 644 -31.43 11.16 42.28
C LYS A 644 -30.38 10.87 43.35
N GLU A 645 -29.91 9.63 43.43
CA GLU A 645 -28.94 9.15 44.44
C GLU A 645 -27.61 8.78 43.77
N GLU A 646 -27.68 8.08 42.63
CA GLU A 646 -26.50 7.51 41.93
C GLU A 646 -25.90 8.44 40.86
N LEU A 647 -26.71 9.33 40.25
CA LEU A 647 -26.27 10.32 39.23
C LEU A 647 -26.97 11.69 39.40
N PRO A 648 -26.96 12.30 40.61
CA PRO A 648 -27.68 13.56 40.89
C PRO A 648 -27.27 14.73 39.99
N GLU A 649 -26.03 14.73 39.47
CA GLU A 649 -25.51 15.74 38.55
C GLU A 649 -26.30 15.81 37.22
N LEU A 650 -26.87 14.68 36.77
CA LEU A 650 -27.70 14.59 35.56
C LEU A 650 -29.09 15.25 35.73
N LYS A 651 -29.44 15.72 36.94
CA LYS A 651 -30.65 16.52 37.24
C LYS A 651 -31.94 15.91 36.66
N VAL A 652 -32.06 14.58 36.71
CA VAL A 652 -33.23 13.83 36.19
C VAL A 652 -34.46 14.14 37.04
N SER A 653 -35.54 14.51 36.36
CA SER A 653 -36.81 14.95 36.97
C SER A 653 -37.80 13.79 37.11
N ASP A 654 -38.92 13.99 37.83
CA ASP A 654 -39.91 12.93 38.14
C ASP A 654 -40.62 12.33 36.91
N ASN A 655 -40.42 12.92 35.72
CA ASN A 655 -40.84 12.42 34.42
C ASN A 655 -39.69 11.79 33.60
N GLY A 656 -38.55 11.51 34.22
CA GLY A 656 -37.36 10.90 33.62
C GLY A 656 -36.56 11.77 32.66
N ILE A 657 -37.00 12.98 32.33
CA ILE A 657 -36.25 13.90 31.48
C ILE A 657 -35.17 14.61 32.30
N SER A 658 -33.95 14.71 31.75
CA SER A 658 -32.85 15.47 32.35
C SER A 658 -33.09 16.99 32.28
N LYS A 659 -32.77 17.70 33.37
CA LYS A 659 -32.82 19.16 33.47
C LYS A 659 -31.44 19.81 33.56
N ILE A 660 -30.45 19.23 32.86
CA ILE A 660 -29.11 19.82 32.72
C ILE A 660 -29.15 21.15 31.95
N ASN A 661 -28.30 22.08 32.37
CA ASN A 661 -28.05 23.34 31.68
C ASN A 661 -26.75 23.21 30.89
N ILE A 662 -26.87 23.01 29.57
CA ILE A 662 -25.72 22.65 28.73
C ILE A 662 -24.76 23.83 28.59
N GLU A 663 -25.25 25.07 28.51
CA GLU A 663 -24.38 26.27 28.47
C GLU A 663 -23.49 26.39 29.73
N GLU A 664 -24.02 26.07 30.91
CA GLU A 664 -23.32 26.08 32.20
C GLU A 664 -22.27 24.97 32.30
N ILE A 665 -22.59 23.77 31.79
CA ILE A 665 -21.68 22.62 31.70
C ILE A 665 -20.56 22.90 30.68
N MET A 666 -20.87 23.48 29.53
CA MET A 666 -19.87 23.82 28.51
C MET A 666 -18.92 24.93 28.97
N GLN A 667 -19.39 25.91 29.75
CA GLN A 667 -18.55 26.97 30.34
C GLN A 667 -17.59 26.49 31.43
N SER A 668 -17.81 25.29 31.99
CA SER A 668 -16.96 24.73 33.04
C SER A 668 -15.76 23.93 32.50
N PHE A 669 -15.81 23.40 31.27
CA PHE A 669 -14.65 22.82 30.59
C PHE A 669 -13.63 23.90 30.18
N LYS A 670 -12.37 23.74 30.58
CA LYS A 670 -11.29 24.73 30.35
C LYS A 670 -9.99 24.08 29.91
N PHE A 671 -9.26 24.76 29.03
CA PHE A 671 -7.94 24.34 28.54
C PHE A 671 -6.84 25.22 29.14
N ASP A 672 -6.10 24.71 30.13
CA ASP A 672 -4.83 25.33 30.57
C ASP A 672 -3.66 24.69 29.82
N GLY A 673 -3.05 25.43 28.89
CA GLY A 673 -1.88 24.96 28.15
C GLY A 673 -0.77 24.41 29.06
N LYS A 674 -0.55 25.02 30.24
CA LYS A 674 0.50 24.61 31.19
C LYS A 674 0.21 23.33 31.96
N GLU A 675 -1.01 22.83 31.86
CA GLU A 675 -1.42 21.55 32.43
C GLU A 675 -1.26 20.44 31.38
N TYR A 676 -1.71 20.70 30.16
CA TYR A 676 -1.59 19.80 28.99
C TYR A 676 -0.17 19.76 28.38
N GLU A 677 0.70 20.73 28.70
CA GLU A 677 2.16 20.71 28.48
C GLU A 677 2.89 19.70 29.39
N LYS A 678 2.30 19.31 30.53
CA LYS A 678 2.93 18.43 31.54
C LYS A 678 2.37 17.01 31.52
N LYS A 679 1.53 16.70 30.53
CA LYS A 679 0.91 15.40 30.36
C LYS A 679 1.18 14.89 28.95
N ASP A 680 1.87 13.76 28.92
CA ASP A 680 1.90 12.89 27.78
C ASP A 680 0.54 12.18 27.71
N PHE A 681 -0.11 12.23 26.56
CA PHE A 681 -1.39 11.57 26.31
C PHE A 681 -1.15 10.60 25.15
N ASN A 682 -1.46 9.31 25.31
CA ASN A 682 -1.47 8.42 24.15
C ASN A 682 -2.67 8.79 23.26
N TYR A 683 -2.39 9.15 22.01
CA TYR A 683 -3.42 9.44 21.01
C TYR A 683 -4.24 8.18 20.67
N GLU A 684 -3.58 7.00 20.60
CA GLU A 684 -4.24 5.73 20.30
C GLU A 684 -5.36 5.45 21.32
N ASN A 685 -5.05 5.58 22.61
CA ASN A 685 -5.89 5.11 23.73
C ASN A 685 -7.04 6.06 24.13
N LYS A 686 -7.27 7.17 23.42
CA LYS A 686 -8.20 8.25 23.82
C LYS A 686 -7.87 8.90 25.18
N ASP A 687 -6.64 8.78 25.71
CA ASP A 687 -6.21 9.35 27.00
C ASP A 687 -6.59 10.84 27.16
N PHE A 688 -6.36 11.61 26.09
CA PHE A 688 -6.68 13.05 26.03
C PHE A 688 -8.17 13.32 26.17
N GLU A 689 -9.01 12.51 25.52
CA GLU A 689 -10.46 12.62 25.51
C GLU A 689 -11.05 12.26 26.87
N LEU A 690 -10.61 11.13 27.46
CA LEU A 690 -10.96 10.74 28.83
C LEU A 690 -10.59 11.85 29.83
N TYR A 691 -9.44 12.50 29.63
CA TYR A 691 -9.04 13.61 30.49
C TYR A 691 -9.94 14.83 30.33
N VAL A 692 -10.31 15.20 29.10
CA VAL A 692 -11.24 16.31 28.84
C VAL A 692 -12.57 16.08 29.58
N TYR A 693 -13.13 14.87 29.54
CA TYR A 693 -14.39 14.54 30.21
C TYR A 693 -14.33 14.58 31.75
N GLN A 694 -13.16 14.37 32.35
CA GLN A 694 -12.95 14.46 33.81
C GLN A 694 -12.77 15.90 34.33
N ASN A 695 -12.38 16.85 33.47
CA ASN A 695 -11.97 18.19 33.91
C ASN A 695 -13.11 19.02 34.52
N ASN A 696 -14.37 18.70 34.21
CA ASN A 696 -15.54 19.29 34.84
C ASN A 696 -15.89 18.53 36.13
N LYS A 697 -15.38 19.00 37.27
CA LYS A 697 -15.55 18.33 38.58
C LYS A 697 -16.97 18.37 39.12
N ASP A 698 -17.75 19.38 38.73
CA ASP A 698 -19.15 19.54 39.15
C ASP A 698 -20.13 18.80 38.20
N PHE A 699 -19.63 18.29 37.08
CA PHE A 699 -20.36 17.47 36.11
C PHE A 699 -19.39 16.48 35.43
N ASN A 700 -18.96 15.45 36.18
CA ASN A 700 -17.94 14.49 35.72
C ASN A 700 -18.54 13.59 34.62
N LEU A 701 -18.35 14.00 33.38
CA LEU A 701 -18.98 13.39 32.21
C LEU A 701 -18.54 11.94 32.00
N LEU A 702 -17.29 11.60 32.37
CA LEU A 702 -16.80 10.24 32.33
C LEU A 702 -17.54 9.32 33.32
N ASN A 703 -17.79 9.79 34.54
CA ASN A 703 -18.55 9.06 35.55
C ASN A 703 -20.00 8.80 35.09
N ILE A 704 -20.64 9.82 34.52
CA ILE A 704 -21.99 9.72 33.94
C ILE A 704 -22.03 8.66 32.84
N TYR A 705 -21.15 8.76 31.83
CA TYR A 705 -21.15 7.81 30.72
C TYR A 705 -20.80 6.38 31.15
N GLN A 706 -19.79 6.18 32.02
CA GLN A 706 -19.42 4.85 32.49
C GLN A 706 -20.54 4.21 33.31
N THR A 707 -21.21 4.98 34.17
CA THR A 707 -22.36 4.50 34.96
C THR A 707 -23.54 4.15 34.06
N LEU A 708 -23.89 5.01 33.11
CA LEU A 708 -24.95 4.75 32.12
C LEU A 708 -24.63 3.55 31.22
N ALA A 709 -23.38 3.38 30.79
CA ALA A 709 -22.95 2.25 29.98
C ALA A 709 -23.06 0.93 30.76
N ASN A 710 -22.67 0.91 32.03
CA ASN A 710 -22.75 -0.27 32.90
C ASN A 710 -24.19 -0.76 33.15
N ILE A 711 -25.19 0.13 33.08
CA ILE A 711 -26.62 -0.22 33.20
C ILE A 711 -27.34 -0.40 31.86
N THR A 712 -26.66 -0.18 30.73
CA THR A 712 -27.27 -0.26 29.39
C THR A 712 -27.24 -1.68 28.85
N THR A 713 -28.43 -2.22 28.55
CA THR A 713 -28.55 -3.36 27.65
C THR A 713 -28.33 -2.89 26.22
N PHE A 714 -27.14 -3.17 25.68
CA PHE A 714 -26.76 -2.93 24.28
C PHE A 714 -27.43 -3.94 23.32
N GLU A 715 -28.73 -4.19 23.52
CA GLU A 715 -29.58 -4.85 22.53
C GLU A 715 -29.93 -3.82 21.45
N TYR A 716 -29.59 -4.10 20.19
CA TYR A 716 -29.87 -3.19 19.08
C TYR A 716 -31.37 -2.86 18.99
N LYS A 717 -31.71 -1.57 19.16
CA LYS A 717 -33.05 -1.00 19.02
C LYS A 717 -32.88 0.35 18.36
N GLU A 718 -33.51 0.56 17.20
CA GLU A 718 -33.27 1.71 16.31
C GLU A 718 -33.37 3.06 17.04
N ASP A 719 -34.44 3.27 17.82
CA ASP A 719 -34.66 4.48 18.64
C ASP A 719 -33.58 4.71 19.72
N LEU A 720 -32.82 3.68 20.10
CA LEU A 720 -31.77 3.74 21.12
C LEU A 720 -30.36 3.83 20.54
N VAL A 721 -30.19 3.67 19.22
CA VAL A 721 -28.86 3.70 18.57
C VAL A 721 -28.05 4.95 18.92
N PRO A 722 -28.61 6.19 18.95
CA PRO A 722 -27.84 7.39 19.34
C PRO A 722 -27.24 7.32 20.75
N ILE A 723 -28.04 6.95 21.77
CA ILE A 723 -27.54 6.85 23.14
C ILE A 723 -26.65 5.62 23.34
N GLN A 724 -26.92 4.49 22.66
CA GLN A 724 -26.04 3.32 22.68
C GLN A 724 -24.69 3.62 22.01
N GLN A 725 -24.64 4.35 20.90
CA GLN A 725 -23.39 4.78 20.26
C GLN A 725 -22.55 5.69 21.16
N ILE A 726 -23.19 6.63 21.88
CA ILE A 726 -22.51 7.46 22.88
C ILE A 726 -21.96 6.58 24.02
N LEU A 727 -22.75 5.67 24.58
CA LEU A 727 -22.35 4.90 25.77
C LEU A 727 -21.38 3.74 25.48
N CYS A 728 -21.31 3.27 24.24
CA CYS A 728 -20.54 2.08 23.85
C CYS A 728 -19.04 2.09 24.25
N PRO A 729 -18.26 3.18 24.07
CA PRO A 729 -16.84 3.20 24.47
C PRO A 729 -16.66 3.04 25.99
N TYR A 730 -17.58 3.63 26.77
CA TYR A 730 -17.43 3.78 28.22
C TYR A 730 -17.69 2.50 29.01
N LYS A 731 -18.27 1.48 28.36
CA LYS A 731 -18.35 0.11 28.89
C LYS A 731 -16.97 -0.55 29.03
N PHE A 732 -16.02 -0.19 28.16
CA PHE A 732 -14.70 -0.84 28.05
C PHE A 732 -13.61 -0.06 28.81
N ILE A 733 -14.03 0.75 29.79
CA ILE A 733 -13.12 1.60 30.55
C ILE A 733 -12.73 0.93 31.86
N TYR A 734 -11.42 0.75 32.03
CA TYR A 734 -10.81 0.22 33.24
C TYR A 734 -9.83 1.23 33.86
N LEU A 735 -9.52 1.01 35.14
CA LEU A 735 -8.49 1.75 35.87
C LEU A 735 -7.19 0.95 35.89
N ASP A 736 -6.06 1.63 35.69
CA ASP A 736 -4.74 1.05 35.95
C ASP A 736 -4.39 1.05 37.46
N ASN A 737 -3.23 0.49 37.79
CA ASN A 737 -2.69 0.46 39.16
C ASN A 737 -2.32 1.85 39.73
N MET A 738 -2.47 2.93 38.96
CA MET A 738 -2.24 4.32 39.37
C MET A 738 -3.54 5.15 39.41
N ASN A 739 -4.68 4.57 39.04
CA ASN A 739 -6.00 5.20 38.84
C ASN A 739 -6.08 6.14 37.62
N ASN A 740 -5.26 5.90 36.60
CA ASN A 740 -5.50 6.40 35.24
C ASN A 740 -6.61 5.56 34.59
N TYR A 741 -7.46 6.20 33.79
CA TYR A 741 -8.52 5.52 33.03
C TYR A 741 -7.99 5.19 31.63
N TYR A 742 -8.24 3.97 31.16
CA TYR A 742 -7.94 3.52 29.80
C TYR A 742 -9.19 2.89 29.19
N ILE A 743 -9.35 3.01 27.87
CA ILE A 743 -10.34 2.24 27.11
C ILE A 743 -9.64 1.01 26.52
N ASP A 744 -10.22 -0.18 26.69
CA ASP A 744 -9.90 -1.30 25.80
C ASP A 744 -10.56 -1.03 24.43
N ILE A 745 -9.80 -0.39 23.56
CA ILE A 745 -10.25 -0.01 22.21
C ILE A 745 -10.49 -1.24 21.33
N TYR A 746 -9.85 -2.37 21.65
CA TYR A 746 -10.00 -3.59 20.86
C TYR A 746 -11.34 -4.27 21.19
N GLU A 747 -11.63 -4.48 22.48
CA GLU A 747 -12.93 -5.00 22.93
C GLU A 747 -14.07 -4.04 22.54
N TYR A 748 -13.85 -2.72 22.68
CA TYR A 748 -14.80 -1.69 22.21
C TYR A 748 -15.08 -1.78 20.71
N ASN A 749 -14.07 -1.84 19.85
CA ASN A 749 -14.27 -1.87 18.40
C ASN A 749 -14.99 -3.16 17.97
N GLN A 750 -14.60 -4.33 18.49
CA GLN A 750 -15.29 -5.60 18.25
C GLN A 750 -16.75 -5.51 18.71
N PHE A 751 -16.99 -5.08 19.95
CA PHE A 751 -18.34 -5.02 20.50
C PHE A 751 -19.24 -4.01 19.78
N LYS A 752 -18.70 -2.83 19.42
CA LYS A 752 -19.39 -1.83 18.60
C LYS A 752 -19.76 -2.41 17.24
N TYR A 753 -18.84 -3.18 16.64
CA TYR A 753 -19.12 -3.86 15.39
C TYR A 753 -20.30 -4.83 15.55
N ASP A 754 -20.17 -5.82 16.43
CA ASP A 754 -21.16 -6.89 16.59
C ASP A 754 -22.54 -6.41 17.09
N THR A 755 -22.59 -5.39 17.96
CA THR A 755 -23.86 -4.96 18.59
C THR A 755 -24.53 -3.76 17.95
N LEU A 756 -23.78 -2.85 17.30
CA LEU A 756 -24.35 -1.60 16.76
C LEU A 756 -24.23 -1.52 15.24
N ILE A 757 -23.07 -1.84 14.67
CA ILE A 757 -22.84 -1.73 13.22
C ILE A 757 -23.52 -2.91 12.50
N LYS A 758 -23.18 -4.15 12.86
CA LYS A 758 -23.58 -5.39 12.18
C LYS A 758 -25.11 -5.57 12.07
N PRO A 759 -25.94 -5.27 13.11
CA PRO A 759 -27.39 -5.33 12.96
C PRO A 759 -27.95 -4.20 12.08
N SER A 760 -27.32 -3.01 12.12
CA SER A 760 -27.74 -1.87 11.30
C SER A 760 -27.45 -2.06 9.81
N GLN A 761 -26.37 -2.76 9.45
CA GLN A 761 -25.98 -3.01 8.05
C GLN A 761 -27.14 -3.65 7.26
N PHE A 762 -27.72 -4.75 7.74
CA PHE A 762 -28.79 -5.43 7.01
C PHE A 762 -30.07 -4.58 6.89
N ASN A 763 -30.37 -3.74 7.89
CA ASN A 763 -31.47 -2.77 7.81
C ASN A 763 -31.19 -1.67 6.78
N ASN A 764 -29.97 -1.11 6.78
CA ASN A 764 -29.54 -0.09 5.82
C ASN A 764 -29.52 -0.62 4.38
N ILE A 765 -29.06 -1.87 4.17
CA ILE A 765 -29.11 -2.56 2.88
C ILE A 765 -30.56 -2.78 2.43
N SER A 766 -31.44 -3.22 3.33
CA SER A 766 -32.88 -3.38 3.04
C SER A 766 -33.52 -2.04 2.65
N HIS A 767 -33.11 -0.95 3.29
CA HIS A 767 -33.55 0.41 2.96
C HIS A 767 -33.02 0.86 1.58
N GLU A 768 -31.71 0.72 1.29
CA GLU A 768 -31.14 1.09 -0.02
C GLU A 768 -31.78 0.27 -1.17
N ILE A 769 -31.99 -1.04 -0.99
CA ILE A 769 -32.73 -1.87 -1.95
C ILE A 769 -34.15 -1.35 -2.14
N THR A 770 -34.86 -1.05 -1.05
CA THR A 770 -36.24 -0.54 -1.12
C THR A 770 -36.29 0.81 -1.84
N GLU A 771 -35.34 1.71 -1.60
CA GLU A 771 -35.26 3.00 -2.30
C GLU A 771 -34.93 2.81 -3.80
N ILE A 772 -33.94 1.97 -4.12
CA ILE A 772 -33.55 1.66 -5.50
C ILE A 772 -34.72 1.05 -6.28
N LEU A 773 -35.45 0.08 -5.70
CA LEU A 773 -36.63 -0.53 -6.33
C LEU A 773 -37.76 0.49 -6.53
N ASN A 774 -37.98 1.40 -5.58
CA ASN A 774 -38.94 2.49 -5.76
C ASN A 774 -38.51 3.48 -6.84
N ASN A 775 -37.21 3.77 -6.96
CA ASN A 775 -36.69 4.63 -8.03
C ASN A 775 -36.78 3.95 -9.41
N LEU A 776 -36.44 2.66 -9.55
CA LEU A 776 -36.64 1.86 -10.77
C LEU A 776 -38.10 1.87 -11.27
N LYS A 777 -39.06 1.96 -10.33
CA LYS A 777 -40.50 2.07 -10.60
C LYS A 777 -40.97 3.50 -10.94
N LYS A 778 -40.28 4.50 -10.39
CA LYS A 778 -40.62 5.94 -10.48
C LYS A 778 -40.10 6.61 -11.76
N TYR A 779 -38.92 6.21 -12.25
CA TYR A 779 -38.30 6.82 -13.43
C TYR A 779 -38.67 6.10 -14.73
N ASN A 780 -38.69 6.86 -15.83
CA ASN A 780 -38.88 6.33 -17.17
C ASN A 780 -37.59 5.66 -17.67
N LEU A 781 -37.51 4.34 -17.59
CA LEU A 781 -36.30 3.59 -17.91
C LEU A 781 -36.01 3.58 -19.42
N LYS A 782 -37.04 3.67 -20.28
CA LYS A 782 -36.87 3.81 -21.74
C LYS A 782 -36.40 5.21 -22.17
N GLU A 783 -36.45 6.20 -21.27
CA GLU A 783 -35.88 7.55 -21.46
C GLU A 783 -34.46 7.66 -20.89
N LEU A 784 -34.18 7.00 -19.75
CA LEU A 784 -32.81 6.90 -19.19
C LEU A 784 -31.87 6.01 -20.03
N CYS A 785 -32.39 4.94 -20.61
CA CYS A 785 -31.64 3.96 -21.41
C CYS A 785 -32.32 3.71 -22.77
N PRO A 786 -32.35 4.70 -23.69
CA PRO A 786 -33.11 4.63 -24.94
C PRO A 786 -32.60 3.59 -25.96
N THR A 787 -31.43 3.01 -25.72
CA THR A 787 -30.83 1.93 -26.52
C THR A 787 -31.10 0.52 -26.00
N LEU A 788 -31.69 0.39 -24.80
CA LEU A 788 -31.81 -0.88 -24.09
C LEU A 788 -33.17 -1.55 -24.34
N ASP A 789 -33.18 -2.74 -24.91
CA ASP A 789 -34.41 -3.55 -24.99
C ASP A 789 -34.70 -4.22 -23.64
N PHE A 790 -35.61 -3.61 -22.90
CA PHE A 790 -36.05 -4.11 -21.59
C PHE A 790 -36.90 -5.38 -21.65
N GLU A 791 -37.48 -5.73 -22.81
CA GLU A 791 -38.30 -6.95 -22.95
C GLU A 791 -37.42 -8.18 -23.26
N GLU A 792 -36.28 -7.99 -23.95
CA GLU A 792 -35.28 -9.04 -24.16
C GLU A 792 -34.24 -9.15 -23.02
N ILE A 793 -33.69 -8.03 -22.53
CA ILE A 793 -32.47 -8.04 -21.70
C ILE A 793 -32.76 -8.01 -20.19
N LEU A 794 -33.83 -7.29 -19.78
CA LEU A 794 -34.26 -7.13 -18.38
C LEU A 794 -35.78 -7.41 -18.18
N PRO A 795 -36.34 -8.54 -18.70
CA PRO A 795 -37.77 -8.83 -18.58
C PRO A 795 -38.28 -8.85 -17.14
N GLU A 796 -37.39 -9.13 -16.16
CA GLU A 796 -37.70 -9.08 -14.73
C GLU A 796 -38.18 -7.70 -14.23
N LEU A 797 -37.88 -6.61 -14.95
CA LEU A 797 -38.38 -5.26 -14.64
C LEU A 797 -39.81 -4.97 -15.13
N ASN A 798 -40.39 -5.78 -16.03
CA ASN A 798 -41.74 -5.59 -16.56
C ASN A 798 -42.01 -4.12 -16.99
N VAL A 799 -41.15 -3.60 -17.88
CA VAL A 799 -41.18 -2.18 -18.32
C VAL A 799 -42.16 -2.01 -19.47
N SER A 800 -43.23 -1.23 -19.27
CA SER A 800 -44.26 -1.07 -20.31
C SER A 800 -43.86 -0.13 -21.46
N ASN A 801 -44.76 0.03 -22.44
CA ASN A 801 -44.58 0.88 -23.61
C ASN A 801 -44.49 2.39 -23.30
N ASP A 802 -44.89 2.79 -22.10
CA ASP A 802 -44.69 4.11 -21.52
C ASP A 802 -43.32 4.28 -20.82
N GLY A 803 -42.54 3.20 -20.71
CA GLY A 803 -41.18 3.18 -20.16
C GLY A 803 -41.06 3.04 -18.65
N TYR A 804 -42.16 2.87 -17.92
CA TYR A 804 -42.16 2.69 -16.46
C TYR A 804 -42.15 1.20 -16.08
N SER A 805 -41.39 0.84 -15.04
CA SER A 805 -41.35 -0.52 -14.48
C SER A 805 -42.61 -0.84 -13.65
N LYS A 806 -43.16 -2.04 -13.82
CA LYS A 806 -44.36 -2.52 -13.11
C LYS A 806 -44.07 -3.46 -11.93
N ILE A 807 -42.84 -3.43 -11.40
CA ILE A 807 -42.42 -4.26 -10.28
C ILE A 807 -43.23 -4.04 -9.00
N ASN A 808 -43.37 -5.11 -8.20
CA ASN A 808 -43.94 -5.08 -6.86
C ASN A 808 -42.81 -5.15 -5.82
N VAL A 809 -42.45 -3.98 -5.27
CA VAL A 809 -41.34 -3.82 -4.31
C VAL A 809 -41.55 -4.72 -3.09
N ASP A 810 -42.77 -4.79 -2.57
CA ASP A 810 -43.12 -5.59 -1.40
C ASP A 810 -43.00 -7.10 -1.62
N GLU A 811 -43.08 -7.59 -2.85
CA GLU A 811 -42.87 -9.02 -3.16
C GLU A 811 -41.38 -9.29 -3.38
N ILE A 812 -40.71 -8.45 -4.16
CA ILE A 812 -39.28 -8.56 -4.47
C ILE A 812 -38.43 -8.51 -3.19
N ILE A 813 -38.70 -7.57 -2.28
CA ILE A 813 -37.92 -7.40 -1.03
C ILE A 813 -38.00 -8.64 -0.12
N LYS A 814 -39.09 -9.40 -0.16
CA LYS A 814 -39.28 -10.61 0.68
C LYS A 814 -38.45 -11.82 0.21
N GLU A 815 -37.93 -11.79 -1.01
CA GLU A 815 -37.06 -12.81 -1.58
C GLU A 815 -35.55 -12.47 -1.45
N PHE A 816 -35.22 -11.30 -0.91
CA PHE A 816 -33.86 -10.95 -0.51
C PHE A 816 -33.50 -11.53 0.86
N LYS A 817 -32.22 -11.92 1.02
CA LYS A 817 -31.67 -12.51 2.24
C LYS A 817 -31.01 -11.44 3.10
N PHE A 818 -31.58 -11.13 4.27
CA PHE A 818 -31.13 -10.07 5.19
C PHE A 818 -30.60 -10.61 6.52
N LYS A 819 -29.86 -11.72 6.50
CA LYS A 819 -29.28 -12.33 7.70
C LYS A 819 -27.86 -12.81 7.45
N GLU A 820 -27.04 -12.80 8.50
CA GLU A 820 -25.71 -13.40 8.52
C GLU A 820 -25.72 -14.90 8.15
N GLU A 821 -26.71 -15.67 8.64
CA GLU A 821 -26.82 -17.11 8.37
C GLU A 821 -27.02 -17.46 6.87
N ASP A 822 -27.35 -16.47 6.04
CA ASP A 822 -27.47 -16.61 4.59
C ASP A 822 -26.15 -16.44 3.83
N TYR A 823 -25.09 -15.92 4.48
CA TYR A 823 -23.78 -15.60 3.89
C TYR A 823 -22.57 -16.11 4.73
N PRO A 824 -22.51 -17.41 5.11
CA PRO A 824 -21.51 -17.96 6.04
C PRO A 824 -20.06 -18.05 5.48
N TYR A 825 -19.76 -17.31 4.42
CA TYR A 825 -18.49 -17.25 3.69
C TYR A 825 -18.02 -15.80 3.46
N LEU A 826 -18.78 -14.79 3.91
CA LEU A 826 -18.29 -13.43 3.99
C LEU A 826 -17.63 -13.24 5.35
N ASP A 827 -16.40 -12.73 5.35
CA ASP A 827 -15.83 -12.13 6.54
C ASP A 827 -16.47 -10.74 6.70
N PHE A 828 -17.15 -10.54 7.82
CA PHE A 828 -17.91 -9.33 8.09
C PHE A 828 -17.00 -8.19 8.57
N ASP A 829 -15.76 -8.45 8.99
CA ASP A 829 -14.80 -7.40 9.35
C ASP A 829 -14.32 -6.59 8.13
N ILE A 830 -14.67 -7.03 6.90
CA ILE A 830 -14.36 -6.35 5.63
C ILE A 830 -15.38 -5.23 5.32
N GLU A 831 -14.92 -4.18 4.64
CA GLU A 831 -15.67 -2.98 4.27
C GLU A 831 -17.08 -3.24 3.70
N ASN A 832 -18.05 -2.42 4.12
CA ASN A 832 -19.49 -2.66 3.91
C ASN A 832 -19.91 -3.05 2.48
N GLU A 833 -19.25 -2.51 1.45
CA GLU A 833 -19.73 -2.63 0.06
C GLU A 833 -19.86 -4.08 -0.43
N TYR A 834 -18.96 -4.99 -0.03
CA TYR A 834 -19.05 -6.40 -0.43
C TYR A 834 -20.39 -7.02 0.01
N LEU A 835 -20.84 -6.75 1.24
CA LEU A 835 -22.10 -7.28 1.76
C LEU A 835 -23.29 -6.74 0.95
N TYR A 836 -23.30 -5.46 0.59
CA TYR A 836 -24.33 -4.87 -0.28
C TYR A 836 -24.40 -5.61 -1.62
N LEU A 837 -23.25 -5.79 -2.29
CA LEU A 837 -23.15 -6.45 -3.60
C LEU A 837 -23.63 -7.91 -3.54
N TYR A 838 -23.31 -8.65 -2.48
CA TYR A 838 -23.80 -10.03 -2.27
C TYR A 838 -25.29 -10.09 -1.95
N VAL A 839 -25.81 -9.19 -1.12
CA VAL A 839 -27.25 -9.12 -0.86
C VAL A 839 -28.00 -8.81 -2.17
N TYR A 840 -27.47 -7.92 -3.02
CA TYR A 840 -28.11 -7.54 -4.29
C TYR A 840 -28.17 -8.68 -5.32
N GLN A 841 -27.42 -9.78 -5.11
CA GLN A 841 -27.51 -11.02 -5.90
C GLN A 841 -28.37 -12.12 -5.23
N SER A 842 -28.79 -11.92 -3.99
CA SER A 842 -29.38 -13.00 -3.17
C SER A 842 -30.79 -13.43 -3.63
N ASN A 843 -31.57 -12.49 -4.17
CA ASN A 843 -32.80 -12.81 -4.89
C ASN A 843 -32.45 -13.36 -6.29
N LYS A 844 -32.74 -14.65 -6.50
CA LYS A 844 -32.45 -15.36 -7.75
C LYS A 844 -33.43 -15.04 -8.90
N ASN A 845 -34.63 -14.58 -8.58
CA ASN A 845 -35.66 -14.19 -9.54
C ASN A 845 -35.47 -12.74 -10.01
N PHE A 846 -34.89 -11.91 -9.14
CA PHE A 846 -34.65 -10.48 -9.35
C PHE A 846 -33.23 -10.12 -8.89
N ASN A 847 -32.23 -10.46 -9.71
CA ASN A 847 -30.83 -10.16 -9.43
C ASN A 847 -30.59 -8.64 -9.63
N LEU A 848 -30.81 -7.88 -8.56
CA LEU A 848 -30.72 -6.43 -8.57
C LEU A 848 -29.33 -5.95 -9.03
N LEU A 849 -28.27 -6.68 -8.70
CA LEU A 849 -26.92 -6.26 -9.12
C LEU A 849 -26.73 -6.33 -10.65
N LYS A 850 -27.17 -7.43 -11.28
CA LYS A 850 -27.22 -7.54 -12.76
C LYS A 850 -28.01 -6.37 -13.37
N ILE A 851 -29.19 -6.10 -12.82
CA ILE A 851 -30.09 -5.03 -13.31
C ILE A 851 -29.38 -3.68 -13.26
N LEU A 852 -28.79 -3.34 -12.11
CA LEU A 852 -28.14 -2.05 -11.90
C LEU A 852 -26.92 -1.85 -12.78
N MET A 853 -26.06 -2.87 -12.92
CA MET A 853 -24.90 -2.83 -13.83
C MET A 853 -25.33 -2.62 -15.29
N ILE A 854 -26.40 -3.29 -15.75
CA ILE A 854 -26.89 -3.14 -17.13
C ILE A 854 -27.47 -1.75 -17.36
N ILE A 855 -28.25 -1.21 -16.41
CA ILE A 855 -28.80 0.15 -16.51
C ILE A 855 -27.68 1.20 -16.45
N SER A 856 -26.74 1.09 -15.50
CA SER A 856 -25.64 2.04 -15.37
C SER A 856 -24.74 2.09 -16.61
N ASN A 857 -24.58 0.97 -17.32
CA ASN A 857 -23.80 0.93 -18.56
C ASN A 857 -24.57 1.46 -19.79
N ASN A 858 -25.90 1.61 -19.70
CA ASN A 858 -26.77 2.12 -20.76
C ASN A 858 -27.31 3.54 -20.52
N ILE A 859 -26.92 4.22 -19.44
CA ILE A 859 -27.25 5.64 -19.21
C ILE A 859 -26.25 6.53 -19.96
N ASN A 860 -26.76 7.48 -20.73
CA ASN A 860 -25.95 8.53 -21.35
C ASN A 860 -25.68 9.68 -20.36
N TYR A 861 -24.69 9.51 -19.48
CA TYR A 861 -24.27 10.53 -18.51
C TYR A 861 -23.76 11.85 -19.11
N SER A 862 -23.58 11.96 -20.44
CA SER A 862 -23.27 13.24 -21.09
C SER A 862 -24.48 14.16 -21.28
N ASP A 863 -25.71 13.64 -21.14
CA ASP A 863 -26.93 14.45 -21.19
C ASP A 863 -27.33 14.90 -19.77
N PHE A 864 -27.21 16.21 -19.51
CA PHE A 864 -27.60 16.85 -18.24
C PHE A 864 -29.06 16.59 -17.83
N ASN A 865 -29.97 16.28 -18.77
CA ASN A 865 -31.36 15.94 -18.41
C ASN A 865 -31.45 14.57 -17.72
N THR A 866 -30.44 13.70 -17.89
CA THR A 866 -30.35 12.43 -17.16
C THR A 866 -29.82 12.61 -15.74
N HIS A 867 -29.20 13.76 -15.40
CA HIS A 867 -28.60 13.98 -14.08
C HIS A 867 -29.66 14.18 -13.00
N ASN A 868 -29.88 13.16 -12.19
CA ASN A 868 -30.74 13.20 -11.01
C ASN A 868 -30.17 12.26 -9.93
N GLU A 869 -30.66 12.35 -8.69
CA GLU A 869 -30.09 11.59 -7.58
C GLU A 869 -30.15 10.06 -7.79
N PHE A 870 -31.09 9.53 -8.59
CA PHE A 870 -31.10 8.11 -8.93
C PHE A 870 -30.00 7.74 -9.92
N THR A 871 -29.82 8.46 -11.03
CA THR A 871 -28.72 8.17 -11.97
C THR A 871 -27.35 8.37 -11.34
N LYS A 872 -27.21 9.35 -10.44
CA LYS A 872 -26.02 9.55 -9.61
C LYS A 872 -25.80 8.40 -8.62
N SER A 873 -26.82 7.94 -7.90
CA SER A 873 -26.68 6.84 -6.94
C SER A 873 -26.41 5.50 -7.61
N ILE A 874 -26.83 5.31 -8.87
CA ILE A 874 -26.51 4.12 -9.67
C ILE A 874 -25.26 4.23 -10.54
N ALA A 875 -24.55 5.37 -10.55
CA ALA A 875 -23.27 5.48 -11.22
C ALA A 875 -22.23 4.48 -10.68
N LYS A 876 -22.26 4.16 -9.38
CA LYS A 876 -21.34 3.19 -8.75
C LYS A 876 -21.36 1.80 -9.37
N TYR A 877 -22.51 1.35 -9.90
CA TYR A 877 -22.63 0.00 -10.48
C TYR A 877 -21.92 -0.14 -11.83
N LYS A 878 -21.64 0.96 -12.55
CA LYS A 878 -20.80 0.95 -13.76
C LYS A 878 -19.35 0.57 -13.46
N PHE A 879 -18.89 0.89 -12.26
CA PHE A 879 -17.51 0.68 -11.81
C PHE A 879 -17.33 -0.62 -11.03
N ILE A 880 -18.33 -1.51 -11.03
CA ILE A 880 -18.16 -2.83 -10.41
C ILE A 880 -17.19 -3.67 -11.23
N ARG A 881 -16.15 -4.16 -10.55
CA ARG A 881 -15.13 -5.04 -11.10
C ARG A 881 -15.08 -6.32 -10.29
N ARG A 882 -14.66 -7.41 -10.94
CA ARG A 882 -14.28 -8.63 -10.25
C ARG A 882 -12.81 -8.53 -9.86
N SER A 883 -12.54 -8.54 -8.56
CA SER A 883 -11.20 -8.59 -7.98
C SER A 883 -10.53 -9.96 -8.22
N TYR A 884 -9.23 -10.08 -7.92
CA TYR A 884 -8.40 -11.21 -8.37
C TYR A 884 -8.77 -12.57 -7.75
N ASP A 885 -9.30 -12.52 -6.52
CA ASP A 885 -10.05 -13.52 -5.76
C ASP A 885 -11.32 -14.09 -6.44
N GLY A 886 -12.11 -13.24 -7.10
CA GLY A 886 -13.45 -13.57 -7.61
C GLY A 886 -14.64 -12.85 -6.91
N TYR A 887 -14.39 -12.08 -5.85
CA TYR A 887 -15.37 -11.15 -5.26
C TYR A 887 -15.74 -10.04 -6.25
N LEU A 888 -16.73 -9.23 -5.88
CA LEU A 888 -17.13 -8.03 -6.60
C LEU A 888 -16.92 -6.82 -5.70
N SER A 889 -16.31 -5.77 -6.24
CA SER A 889 -16.08 -4.49 -5.55
C SER A 889 -16.30 -3.32 -6.51
N VAL A 890 -16.55 -2.14 -5.97
CA VAL A 890 -16.60 -0.89 -6.75
C VAL A 890 -15.18 -0.36 -6.94
N ASP A 891 -14.82 0.00 -8.16
CA ASP A 891 -13.57 0.73 -8.43
C ASP A 891 -13.73 2.19 -7.98
N GLU A 892 -13.52 2.44 -6.69
CA GLU A 892 -13.63 3.76 -6.07
C GLU A 892 -12.84 4.84 -6.80
N TYR A 893 -11.65 4.51 -7.33
CA TYR A 893 -10.79 5.49 -7.99
C TYR A 893 -11.44 6.00 -9.28
N ASN A 894 -11.88 5.07 -10.14
CA ASN A 894 -12.57 5.43 -11.38
C ASN A 894 -13.95 6.05 -11.08
N LEU A 895 -14.67 5.60 -10.05
CA LEU A 895 -15.92 6.22 -9.60
C LEU A 895 -15.70 7.67 -9.12
N LYS A 896 -14.67 7.94 -8.31
CA LYS A 896 -14.37 9.31 -7.82
C LYS A 896 -13.98 10.24 -8.96
N GLY A 897 -13.17 9.76 -9.93
CA GLY A 897 -12.89 10.49 -11.16
C GLY A 897 -14.14 10.77 -12.01
N PHE A 898 -15.01 9.78 -12.17
CA PHE A 898 -16.26 9.88 -12.92
C PHE A 898 -17.27 10.84 -12.27
N LEU A 899 -17.53 10.69 -10.96
CA LEU A 899 -18.40 11.58 -10.20
C LEU A 899 -17.92 13.03 -10.29
N LYS A 900 -16.60 13.24 -10.16
CA LYS A 900 -16.01 14.57 -10.32
C LYS A 900 -16.24 15.16 -11.72
N ASN A 901 -15.98 14.38 -12.77
CA ASN A 901 -16.08 14.83 -14.16
C ASN A 901 -17.53 15.12 -14.61
N TYR A 902 -18.52 14.37 -14.11
CA TYR A 902 -19.93 14.49 -14.57
C TYR A 902 -20.86 15.21 -13.59
N PHE A 903 -20.58 15.22 -12.28
CA PHE A 903 -21.46 15.79 -11.25
C PHE A 903 -20.83 16.90 -10.41
N GLU A 904 -19.49 16.99 -10.29
CA GLU A 904 -18.80 18.05 -9.53
C GLU A 904 -18.21 19.13 -10.44
N ILE A 905 -19.07 19.83 -11.18
CA ILE A 905 -18.65 21.03 -11.94
C ILE A 905 -18.30 22.15 -10.95
N ASP A 906 -17.01 22.27 -10.65
CA ASP A 906 -16.44 23.30 -9.78
C ASP A 906 -16.79 24.72 -10.30
N PRO A 907 -17.57 25.52 -9.53
CA PRO A 907 -17.96 26.88 -9.92
C PRO A 907 -16.78 27.86 -10.06
N GLU A 908 -15.62 27.57 -9.46
CA GLU A 908 -14.45 28.46 -9.46
C GLU A 908 -13.59 28.29 -10.73
N ILE A 909 -13.58 27.10 -11.35
CA ILE A 909 -12.90 26.85 -12.63
C ILE A 909 -13.43 27.77 -13.75
N TYR A 910 -14.70 28.19 -13.65
CA TYR A 910 -15.31 29.15 -14.58
C TYR A 910 -14.87 30.62 -14.33
N LYS A 911 -14.28 30.94 -13.18
CA LYS A 911 -13.74 32.29 -12.87
C LYS A 911 -12.24 32.41 -13.18
N MET A 912 -11.43 31.41 -12.84
CA MET A 912 -9.96 31.55 -12.81
C MET A 912 -9.30 31.72 -14.18
N LYS A 913 -10.06 31.65 -15.28
CA LYS A 913 -9.55 31.76 -16.65
C LYS A 913 -9.24 33.18 -17.15
N ASN A 914 -9.46 34.21 -16.33
CA ASN A 914 -9.33 35.62 -16.74
C ASN A 914 -8.14 36.40 -16.14
N ASP A 915 -7.64 36.04 -14.95
CA ASP A 915 -6.75 36.89 -14.14
C ASP A 915 -5.37 36.26 -13.84
N MET A 916 -4.56 35.99 -14.87
CA MET A 916 -3.11 35.79 -14.69
C MET A 916 -2.29 36.36 -15.85
N GLY A 917 -1.64 37.49 -15.59
CA GLY A 917 -0.62 38.03 -16.48
C GLY A 917 0.03 39.30 -15.93
N ASP A 918 1.21 39.17 -15.32
CA ASP A 918 2.25 40.18 -15.46
C ASP A 918 3.66 39.62 -15.23
N ASP A 919 4.66 40.31 -15.76
CA ASP A 919 6.03 39.81 -16.00
C ASP A 919 6.99 40.18 -14.84
N PHE A 920 7.94 39.30 -14.48
CA PHE A 920 9.08 39.68 -13.61
C PHE A 920 10.40 39.11 -14.13
N LYS A 921 11.34 39.99 -14.46
CA LYS A 921 12.60 39.66 -15.14
C LYS A 921 13.83 40.16 -14.38
N THR A 922 14.70 39.23 -13.98
CA THR A 922 16.03 39.52 -13.40
C THR A 922 17.15 39.03 -14.32
N LYS A 923 18.33 39.66 -14.23
CA LYS A 923 19.47 39.40 -15.13
C LYS A 923 20.44 38.40 -14.53
N ASN A 924 20.83 37.38 -15.30
CA ASN A 924 21.78 36.35 -14.87
C ASN A 924 23.24 36.71 -15.21
N ALA A 925 24.15 36.46 -14.27
CA ALA A 925 25.58 36.40 -14.51
C ALA A 925 26.03 34.94 -14.75
N LYS A 926 27.22 34.74 -15.31
CA LYS A 926 27.74 33.43 -15.73
C LYS A 926 29.14 33.20 -15.16
N MET A 927 29.37 32.05 -14.54
CA MET A 927 30.70 31.64 -14.04
C MET A 927 31.14 30.35 -14.72
N THR A 928 32.45 30.17 -14.89
CA THR A 928 33.04 28.97 -15.50
C THR A 928 34.20 28.49 -14.62
N VAL A 929 34.26 27.19 -14.34
CA VAL A 929 35.30 26.52 -13.56
C VAL A 929 35.94 25.45 -14.44
N ASN A 930 37.24 25.19 -14.32
CA ASN A 930 37.92 24.15 -15.10
C ASN A 930 38.59 23.17 -14.14
N ILE A 931 38.30 21.87 -14.29
CA ILE A 931 38.83 20.80 -13.44
C ILE A 931 39.38 19.70 -14.34
N ASN A 932 40.67 19.38 -14.18
CA ASN A 932 41.40 18.38 -14.97
C ASN A 932 41.20 18.51 -16.50
N GLY A 933 41.17 19.75 -16.99
CA GLY A 933 41.03 20.07 -18.41
C GLY A 933 39.60 20.03 -18.97
N LYS A 934 38.59 19.79 -18.12
CA LYS A 934 37.17 19.90 -18.49
C LYS A 934 36.61 21.23 -17.96
N HIS A 935 36.08 22.05 -18.87
CA HIS A 935 35.34 23.26 -18.55
C HIS A 935 33.92 22.93 -18.11
N PHE A 936 33.55 23.39 -16.92
CA PHE A 936 32.21 23.35 -16.35
C PHE A 936 31.65 24.78 -16.33
N ILE A 937 30.51 24.99 -16.98
CA ILE A 937 29.83 26.28 -17.04
C ILE A 937 28.65 26.23 -16.07
N LEU A 938 28.61 27.13 -15.09
CA LEU A 938 27.50 27.28 -14.18
C LEU A 938 26.57 28.40 -14.67
N TYR A 939 25.32 28.02 -14.92
CA TYR A 939 24.22 28.92 -15.25
C TYR A 939 23.29 29.05 -14.04
N ASN A 940 22.92 30.27 -13.66
CA ASN A 940 21.89 30.50 -12.65
C ASN A 940 20.51 30.37 -13.31
N ASN A 941 19.93 29.16 -13.30
CA ASN A 941 18.68 28.86 -14.00
C ASN A 941 17.45 29.08 -13.10
N ASN A 942 16.89 30.28 -13.14
CA ASN A 942 15.46 30.50 -12.89
C ASN A 942 14.79 30.73 -14.24
N ASN A 943 14.03 29.75 -14.74
CA ASN A 943 13.38 29.86 -16.06
C ASN A 943 12.09 29.01 -16.09
N ASN A 944 10.94 29.64 -15.87
CA ASN A 944 9.63 28.99 -15.92
C ASN A 944 9.03 29.17 -17.32
N ASN A 945 8.91 28.09 -18.10
CA ASN A 945 8.77 28.18 -19.56
C ASN A 945 7.33 27.94 -20.04
N ASN A 946 6.50 28.98 -20.00
CA ASN A 946 5.10 28.91 -20.45
C ASN A 946 4.97 29.34 -21.93
N ASN A 947 4.72 28.38 -22.83
CA ASN A 947 4.78 28.59 -24.29
C ASN A 947 3.38 28.68 -24.92
N ASN A 948 2.71 29.83 -24.79
CA ASN A 948 1.39 30.05 -25.35
C ASN A 948 1.46 30.51 -26.83
N ASN A 949 1.06 29.65 -27.76
CA ASN A 949 1.21 29.84 -29.19
C ASN A 949 -0.04 30.46 -29.82
N ASN A 950 -0.06 31.78 -30.04
CA ASN A 950 -1.20 32.44 -30.70
C ASN A 950 -1.00 32.65 -32.21
N ASN A 951 -1.95 32.09 -32.94
CA ASN A 951 -2.09 32.01 -34.40
C ASN A 951 -2.12 33.40 -35.08
N ASN A 952 -1.42 33.55 -36.21
CA ASN A 952 -1.78 34.52 -37.23
C ASN A 952 -1.45 33.99 -38.65
N ASN A 953 -2.26 34.37 -39.64
CA ASN A 953 -2.50 33.57 -40.84
C ASN A 953 -2.54 34.42 -42.12
N ASN A 954 -1.65 34.16 -43.09
CA ASN A 954 -2.01 34.29 -44.51
C ASN A 954 -1.05 33.62 -45.53
N ASN A 955 -1.62 33.42 -46.72
CA ASN A 955 -1.08 33.01 -48.03
C ASN A 955 0.27 33.66 -48.45
N ASN A 956 1.01 33.19 -49.48
CA ASN A 956 0.56 32.52 -50.71
C ASN A 956 1.65 31.73 -51.49
N ASN A 957 1.19 30.75 -52.28
CA ASN A 957 1.72 30.19 -53.56
C ASN A 957 3.24 30.04 -53.88
N ASN A 958 3.66 28.77 -53.95
CA ASN A 958 3.89 28.00 -55.22
C ASN A 958 5.22 28.11 -56.04
N ASN A 959 5.71 26.91 -56.40
CA ASN A 959 6.41 26.50 -57.64
C ASN A 959 7.94 26.73 -57.81
N ASN A 960 8.73 25.64 -57.78
CA ASN A 960 9.18 24.87 -58.96
C ASN A 960 10.62 24.30 -58.83
N ASN A 961 10.81 23.11 -59.40
CA ASN A 961 12.06 22.42 -59.82
C ASN A 961 13.44 23.00 -59.47
N ASN A 962 14.33 22.10 -59.01
CA ASN A 962 15.36 21.61 -59.93
C ASN A 962 15.59 20.09 -59.79
N ASN A 963 16.10 19.46 -60.84
CA ASN A 963 16.09 18.01 -61.06
C ASN A 963 17.44 17.52 -61.59
N ASN A 964 18.09 16.57 -60.91
CA ASN A 964 18.96 15.56 -61.53
C ASN A 964 19.37 14.44 -60.54
N ASN A 965 19.81 13.23 -60.94
CA ASN A 965 19.24 12.18 -61.83
C ASN A 965 20.26 11.01 -61.93
N ASN A 966 19.78 9.77 -62.12
CA ASN A 966 20.54 8.53 -62.46
C ASN A 966 21.59 8.05 -61.42
N ASN A 967 21.99 6.77 -61.36
CA ASN A 967 21.55 5.49 -61.98
C ASN A 967 21.84 4.37 -60.92
N ASN A 968 21.07 3.29 -60.67
CA ASN A 968 20.26 2.37 -61.48
C ASN A 968 20.98 1.04 -61.87
N ASN A 969 20.71 -0.03 -61.11
CA ASN A 969 20.24 -1.35 -61.58
C ASN A 969 20.08 -2.26 -60.32
N ASN A 970 18.96 -2.92 -60.02
CA ASN A 970 18.04 -3.77 -60.79
C ASN A 970 18.54 -5.23 -60.93
N ASN A 971 17.87 -6.18 -60.26
CA ASN A 971 17.32 -7.30 -61.00
C ASN A 971 15.98 -7.80 -60.44
N ASN A 972 15.09 -8.03 -61.39
CA ASN A 972 13.71 -8.45 -61.35
C ASN A 972 13.55 -9.90 -60.82
N ASN A 973 12.41 -10.21 -60.19
CA ASN A 973 11.61 -11.34 -60.69
C ASN A 973 10.11 -11.10 -60.45
N ASN A 974 9.28 -11.70 -61.29
CA ASN A 974 7.91 -11.30 -61.55
C ASN A 974 6.99 -12.54 -61.63
N ASN A 975 5.81 -12.48 -61.02
CA ASN A 975 4.65 -13.20 -61.55
C ASN A 975 3.35 -12.46 -61.23
N ASN A 976 2.31 -12.70 -62.04
CA ASN A 976 1.20 -11.79 -62.26
C ASN A 976 -0.15 -12.55 -62.43
N ASN A 977 -1.26 -11.80 -62.47
CA ASN A 977 -2.60 -12.19 -62.92
C ASN A 977 -3.43 -13.13 -61.99
N ASN A 978 -4.77 -13.04 -61.93
CA ASN A 978 -5.65 -12.02 -62.52
C ASN A 978 -6.93 -11.72 -61.71
N ASN A 979 -7.33 -10.46 -61.83
CA ASN A 979 -8.64 -9.84 -61.66
C ASN A 979 -9.86 -10.70 -62.07
N ASN A 980 -10.98 -10.56 -61.36
CA ASN A 980 -12.23 -10.21 -62.07
C ASN A 980 -13.09 -9.25 -61.23
N ASN A 981 -13.88 -8.45 -61.95
CA ASN A 981 -14.65 -7.31 -61.45
C ASN A 981 -16.11 -7.46 -61.92
N ASN A 982 -17.09 -7.04 -61.12
CA ASN A 982 -18.33 -6.54 -61.71
C ASN A 982 -18.96 -5.43 -60.85
N ASN A 983 -19.55 -4.47 -61.55
CA ASN A 983 -20.08 -3.23 -61.02
C ASN A 983 -21.46 -3.00 -61.66
N ASN A 984 -22.46 -2.59 -60.89
CA ASN A 984 -23.55 -1.81 -61.48
C ASN A 984 -24.15 -0.82 -60.50
N ASN A 985 -24.72 0.23 -61.06
CA ASN A 985 -24.97 1.52 -60.43
C ASN A 985 -26.36 2.02 -60.82
N ASN A 986 -27.11 2.63 -59.90
CA ASN A 986 -27.84 3.84 -60.29
C ASN A 986 -28.22 4.79 -59.15
N ASN A 987 -27.77 6.03 -59.33
CA ASN A 987 -28.34 7.28 -58.86
C ASN A 987 -29.87 7.28 -58.63
N ASN A 988 -30.32 8.09 -57.65
CA ASN A 988 -30.90 9.38 -58.05
C ASN A 988 -30.53 10.51 -57.08
N ASN A 989 -30.60 11.74 -57.58
CA ASN A 989 -29.99 12.94 -57.00
C ASN A 989 -31.07 13.99 -56.67
N ASN A 990 -30.97 14.72 -55.56
CA ASN A 990 -30.95 16.19 -55.62
C ASN A 990 -30.55 16.91 -54.32
N ASN A 991 -29.99 18.11 -54.50
CA ASN A 991 -29.78 19.16 -53.49
C ASN A 991 -31.13 19.91 -53.20
N ASN A 992 -31.27 20.89 -52.29
CA ASN A 992 -30.27 21.87 -51.81
C ASN A 992 -30.69 22.65 -50.52
N ASN A 993 -29.69 23.01 -49.71
CA ASN A 993 -29.52 24.18 -48.83
C ASN A 993 -30.66 24.93 -48.09
N ASN A 994 -30.39 25.19 -46.79
CA ASN A 994 -30.50 26.48 -46.05
C ASN A 994 -31.69 27.44 -46.26
N ASN A 995 -32.34 27.86 -45.16
CA ASN A 995 -31.86 29.04 -44.39
C ASN A 995 -32.44 29.10 -42.96
N ASN A 996 -32.02 30.10 -42.17
CA ASN A 996 -32.17 30.24 -40.72
C ASN A 996 -33.24 31.30 -40.28
N ASN A 997 -33.60 31.25 -38.99
CA ASN A 997 -33.81 32.38 -38.06
C ASN A 997 -35.25 32.81 -37.66
N ASN A 998 -35.46 32.91 -36.33
CA ASN A 998 -36.50 33.63 -35.56
C ASN A 998 -38.00 33.29 -35.81
N ASN A 999 -38.89 33.38 -34.80
CA ASN A 999 -38.92 34.41 -33.74
C ASN A 999 -39.46 33.93 -32.37
N ASN A 1000 -39.20 34.73 -31.33
CA ASN A 1000 -39.63 34.56 -29.94
C ASN A 1000 -40.96 35.32 -29.65
N ASN A 1001 -41.71 34.90 -28.62
CA ASN A 1001 -42.15 35.74 -27.46
C ASN A 1001 -43.56 35.40 -26.88
N ASN A 1002 -43.64 35.48 -25.54
CA ASN A 1002 -44.80 35.65 -24.66
C ASN A 1002 -45.97 34.63 -24.64
N ASN A 1003 -45.94 33.77 -23.62
CA ASN A 1003 -46.71 33.99 -22.37
C ASN A 1003 -48.13 34.59 -22.49
N ASN A 1004 -49.16 33.81 -22.08
CA ASN A 1004 -50.04 34.29 -21.00
C ASN A 1004 -50.65 33.15 -20.18
N ASN A 1005 -50.76 33.35 -18.87
CA ASN A 1005 -51.53 32.54 -17.94
C ASN A 1005 -52.98 33.08 -17.90
N ASN A 1006 -54.00 32.23 -17.69
CA ASN A 1006 -55.27 32.75 -17.18
C ASN A 1006 -56.00 31.74 -16.29
N ASN A 1007 -56.32 32.20 -15.09
CA ASN A 1007 -56.94 31.45 -14.00
C ASN A 1007 -58.44 31.78 -13.95
N ASN A 1008 -59.32 30.80 -13.71
CA ASN A 1008 -60.67 31.11 -13.22
C ASN A 1008 -61.26 29.98 -12.37
N ASN A 1009 -62.27 30.34 -11.57
CA ASN A 1009 -62.49 29.78 -10.23
C ASN A 1009 -63.96 29.39 -9.96
N ASN A 1010 -64.17 28.43 -9.05
CA ASN A 1010 -65.46 27.93 -8.53
C ASN A 1010 -66.36 27.21 -9.58
N ASN A 1011 -67.35 26.39 -9.20
CA ASN A 1011 -68.02 26.22 -7.89
C ASN A 1011 -68.53 24.76 -7.67
N ASN A 1012 -69.01 24.50 -6.44
CA ASN A 1012 -69.93 23.43 -5.95
C ASN A 1012 -70.67 22.55 -6.99
N ASN A 1013 -71.02 21.28 -6.69
CA ASN A 1013 -71.67 20.86 -5.44
C ASN A 1013 -71.68 19.33 -5.19
N ASN A 1014 -71.87 18.94 -3.92
CA ASN A 1014 -72.54 17.75 -3.33
C ASN A 1014 -72.93 16.52 -4.20
N ASN A 1015 -72.98 15.28 -3.67
CA ASN A 1015 -73.39 14.93 -2.29
C ASN A 1015 -73.01 13.50 -1.83
N ASN A 1016 -72.87 13.32 -0.50
CA ASN A 1016 -73.25 12.16 0.34
C ASN A 1016 -72.89 10.70 -0.05
N ASN A 1017 -72.52 9.79 0.87
CA ASN A 1017 -72.25 9.83 2.33
C ASN A 1017 -71.31 8.63 2.66
N ASN A 1018 -70.99 8.12 3.87
CA ASN A 1018 -71.41 8.14 5.29
C ASN A 1018 -70.20 7.50 6.06
N ASN A 1019 -69.99 7.35 7.38
CA ASN A 1019 -70.40 7.86 8.72
C ASN A 1019 -69.55 7.01 9.72
N ASN A 1020 -69.26 7.27 11.02
CA ASN A 1020 -69.24 8.39 11.99
C ASN A 1020 -68.69 7.75 13.32
N ASN A 1021 -68.20 8.37 14.41
CA ASN A 1021 -67.78 9.71 14.86
C ASN A 1021 -67.05 9.50 16.24
N ASN A 1022 -66.29 10.38 16.90
CA ASN A 1022 -65.78 11.74 16.62
C ASN A 1022 -64.27 11.79 17.04
N ASN A 1023 -63.71 12.35 18.13
CA ASN A 1023 -64.02 13.35 19.19
C ASN A 1023 -62.67 13.60 19.93
N ASN A 1024 -62.21 14.77 20.40
CA ASN A 1024 -62.45 16.20 20.12
C ASN A 1024 -61.24 16.96 20.75
N ASN A 1025 -60.22 17.41 20.01
CA ASN A 1025 -60.11 18.72 19.32
C ASN A 1025 -59.72 19.92 20.22
N ASN A 1026 -59.07 20.92 19.58
CA ASN A 1026 -58.63 22.26 20.00
C ASN A 1026 -57.26 22.47 20.68
N ASN A 1027 -56.56 23.61 20.54
CA ASN A 1027 -56.40 24.62 19.45
C ASN A 1027 -55.47 25.77 19.93
N ASN A 1028 -54.47 26.27 19.15
CA ASN A 1028 -54.39 27.70 18.72
C ASN A 1028 -53.14 28.12 17.90
N ASN A 1029 -53.39 29.00 16.92
CA ASN A 1029 -52.57 30.09 16.34
C ASN A 1029 -51.02 30.12 16.38
N ASN A 1030 -50.39 29.85 15.23
CA ASN A 1030 -49.99 30.88 14.24
C ASN A 1030 -49.47 32.27 14.74
N ASN A 1031 -48.22 32.64 14.40
CA ASN A 1031 -47.97 33.77 13.49
C ASN A 1031 -46.57 33.73 12.84
N ASN A 1032 -46.40 34.43 11.72
CA ASN A 1032 -45.19 34.55 10.91
C ASN A 1032 -44.54 35.94 11.09
N ASN A 1033 -43.21 36.03 11.21
CA ASN A 1033 -42.49 37.22 10.77
C ASN A 1033 -41.02 36.95 10.41
N ASN A 1034 -40.56 37.51 9.29
CA ASN A 1034 -39.18 37.48 8.81
C ASN A 1034 -38.63 38.91 8.91
N ASN A 1035 -37.44 39.12 9.47
CA ASN A 1035 -36.82 40.45 9.45
C ASN A 1035 -35.30 40.40 9.25
N ASN A 1036 -34.85 41.18 8.26
CA ASN A 1036 -33.48 41.29 7.80
C ASN A 1036 -32.85 42.55 8.41
N ASN A 1037 -31.63 42.46 8.95
CA ASN A 1037 -30.89 43.67 9.32
C ASN A 1037 -29.36 43.51 9.17
N ASN A 1038 -28.90 43.69 7.92
CA ASN A 1038 -27.49 43.81 7.59
C ASN A 1038 -26.98 45.21 7.99
N ASN A 1039 -26.06 45.32 8.95
CA ASN A 1039 -25.52 46.61 9.40
C ASN A 1039 -24.00 46.68 9.20
N ASN A 1040 -23.61 47.32 8.10
CA ASN A 1040 -22.21 47.54 7.70
C ASN A 1040 -21.61 48.70 8.51
N ASN A 1041 -20.49 48.48 9.20
CA ASN A 1041 -19.77 49.56 9.87
C ASN A 1041 -18.26 49.45 9.59
N ASN A 1042 -17.73 50.43 8.86
CA ASN A 1042 -16.39 50.43 8.28
C ASN A 1042 -15.58 51.59 8.87
N ASN A 1043 -14.51 51.30 9.62
CA ASN A 1043 -13.54 52.33 9.99
C ASN A 1043 -12.12 51.79 10.29
N ASN A 1044 -11.34 51.62 9.22
CA ASN A 1044 -9.99 52.19 9.06
C ASN A 1044 -9.08 52.34 10.30
N ASN A 1045 -7.94 51.62 10.33
CA ASN A 1045 -6.66 52.23 10.75
C ASN A 1045 -5.42 51.52 10.20
N ASN A 1046 -4.32 52.27 10.06
CA ASN A 1046 -2.97 51.78 9.70
C ASN A 1046 -2.29 51.07 10.88
N ASN A 1047 -1.50 50.01 10.63
CA ASN A 1047 -0.05 50.11 10.79
C ASN A 1047 0.80 48.97 10.20
N ASN A 1048 2.10 49.26 10.06
CA ASN A 1048 3.21 48.38 9.68
C ASN A 1048 3.14 46.94 10.23
N ASN A 1049 3.37 45.97 9.35
CA ASN A 1049 4.63 45.21 9.40
C ASN A 1049 4.91 44.46 8.08
N ASN A 1050 6.04 44.74 7.43
CA ASN A 1050 6.58 43.86 6.38
C ASN A 1050 8.11 43.93 6.40
N ASN A 1051 8.72 43.06 7.21
CA ASN A 1051 10.16 42.99 7.40
C ASN A 1051 10.63 41.53 7.25
N ASN A 1052 10.76 41.08 6.00
CA ASN A 1052 11.41 39.81 5.68
C ASN A 1052 12.12 39.96 4.33
N ASN A 1053 13.46 40.05 4.35
CA ASN A 1053 14.25 40.33 3.16
C ASN A 1053 15.66 39.72 3.27
N ASN A 1054 16.13 39.12 2.18
CA ASN A 1054 17.45 38.48 1.99
C ASN A 1054 17.88 37.40 3.00
N ASN A 1055 17.83 36.13 2.57
CA ASN A 1055 18.61 35.04 3.19
C ASN A 1055 19.36 34.15 2.16
N ASN A 1056 19.53 34.61 0.92
CA ASN A 1056 20.06 33.81 -0.20
C ASN A 1056 21.58 33.95 -0.45
N ASN A 1057 22.35 34.57 0.45
CA ASN A 1057 23.78 34.87 0.22
C ASN A 1057 24.78 33.92 0.92
N ASN A 1058 24.32 32.96 1.74
CA ASN A 1058 25.23 32.14 2.56
C ASN A 1058 25.99 31.05 1.76
N SER A 1059 25.41 30.53 0.67
CA SER A 1059 26.01 29.46 -0.15
C SER A 1059 27.34 29.86 -0.79
N PHE A 1060 27.54 31.15 -1.11
CA PHE A 1060 28.77 31.65 -1.73
C PHE A 1060 29.94 31.81 -0.74
N LEU A 1061 29.68 31.83 0.58
CA LEU A 1061 30.71 32.06 1.60
C LEU A 1061 31.44 30.78 2.02
N ILE A 1062 30.74 29.64 2.03
CA ILE A 1062 31.19 28.39 2.63
C ILE A 1062 32.32 27.73 1.82
N ILE A 1063 32.21 27.74 0.49
CA ILE A 1063 33.27 27.20 -0.41
C ILE A 1063 34.59 27.98 -0.23
N PHE A 1064 34.52 29.30 -0.07
CA PHE A 1064 35.69 30.14 0.23
C PHE A 1064 36.25 29.93 1.65
N TYR A 1065 35.42 29.52 2.62
CA TYR A 1065 35.86 29.30 3.99
C TYR A 1065 36.75 28.05 4.13
N PHE A 1066 36.49 26.99 3.35
CA PHE A 1066 37.30 25.76 3.41
C PHE A 1066 38.60 25.83 2.60
N ILE A 1067 38.62 26.54 1.47
CA ILE A 1067 39.82 26.66 0.60
C ILE A 1067 40.97 27.43 1.27
N PHE A 1068 40.69 28.21 2.32
CA PHE A 1068 41.67 29.07 3.00
C PHE A 1068 41.80 28.79 4.52
N LYS A 1069 41.46 27.57 4.98
CA LYS A 1069 41.59 27.16 6.39
C LYS A 1069 42.51 25.94 6.61
N ASN A 1070 43.01 25.34 5.53
CA ASN A 1070 44.20 24.48 5.48
C ASN A 1070 45.33 25.25 4.77
#